data_AF-A0A9W4TWT9-F1
#
_entry.id   AF-A0A9W4TWT9-F1
#
_cell.length_a   1.000
_cell.length_b   1.000
_cell.length_c   1.000
_cell.angle_alpha   90.00
_cell.angle_beta   90.00
_cell.angle_gamma   90.00
#
_symmetry.space_group_name_H-M   'P 1'
#
loop_
_entity.id
_entity.type
_entity.pdbx_description
1 polymer ?
#
loop_
_entity_poly.entity_id
_entity_poly.type
_entity_poly.pdbx_seq_one_letter_code
_entity_poly.pdbx_strand_id
1 'polypeptide(L)'
;MALEVESILRSSGVTPATCAFIKGIPKVGLDKNDIQRLNEGDLKVSRRDIGYTIAKQLSGGTTIASTMILSNFAGIKIFATGGLGGVHRGADKTMDISADLNELGKTPVSVVCAGPKAILDIGLTMEYLETQGVFVGTYKNKMIPGFYNDNSGIKSPYTFDTYQEAARIIKNSLNGSVLCIPPPNNLNINHIIDELIQTAPVSGKELTPYLLSEIAKRTEGRSVDVNIDLVKNNVKAAAEIAKEYYKLGDEVFTPVIEPGFDPIPPRPDKVDVTVIGSVALDTYATLNTTKFHDSNIGTIQQSIGGVGYNIAKAASYICNSKLISRISKEDAHKVDVNSSLVYGKTAQYISTHDSNGDLIIACADMSAIEEDFEIKPESDIVVFDCNLSPSTMNKVLDKSKTNIIEPTSHFKAKRIGQLNLGVYPNNQVKLITPTIAELSSIYESMKHKFDIDEWFPIIDSIKPDYNKLDAKLLEKGVFQQCFSLLPFFQNILVKLGGDGVLLVSLCQQEHVKLDSGYSKRFGNAIVEYFPIPKENENLKIVNVTGAGDTFVGYLAGKLSKTNWLQTNLTKDLVQSKYDIIYKSQLAAGLSLTRIPLLALLPFRNINETVEVDNSINPFPYEIETPTRKYQLLGYGVRSVTFISFKVYGIAIYIDKNDIPKLKEPTDDGIRDMVSNCNFLVRLTPVRNTDFNHLKDGLIKSILAHESSKQLDLNLGLQELRDAFKIRGSVPKNDLLFMEFNKGLMNFSYANKKEYKEMGKITDPQIGTQLFLQYLGKKPLSQSLKESCVNQINSLI
;
A
#
# COMPACT_ATOMS: atom_id res chain seq x y z
N MET A 1 53.29 -5.87 6.67
CA MET A 1 51.83 -5.97 6.93
C MET A 1 51.03 -6.51 5.74
N ALA A 2 50.94 -5.83 4.58
CA ALA A 2 50.09 -6.28 3.46
C ALA A 2 50.36 -7.74 3.00
N LEU A 3 51.64 -8.10 2.76
CA LEU A 3 52.01 -9.48 2.41
C LEU A 3 51.69 -10.50 3.50
N GLU A 4 51.70 -10.08 4.77
CA GLU A 4 51.42 -10.94 5.90
C GLU A 4 49.93 -11.25 6.01
N VAL A 5 49.06 -10.26 5.81
CA VAL A 5 47.61 -10.50 5.79
C VAL A 5 47.16 -11.32 4.59
N GLU A 6 47.82 -11.18 3.43
CA GLU A 6 47.61 -12.09 2.31
C GLU A 6 48.01 -13.52 2.66
N SER A 7 49.13 -13.71 3.37
CA SER A 7 49.57 -15.03 3.82
C SER A 7 48.57 -15.67 4.78
N ILE A 8 47.94 -14.90 5.67
CA ILE A 8 46.88 -15.39 6.57
C ILE A 8 45.69 -15.91 5.75
N LEU A 9 45.20 -15.13 4.78
CA LEU A 9 44.08 -15.55 3.92
C LEU A 9 44.41 -16.82 3.14
N ARG A 10 45.59 -16.88 2.51
CA ARG A 10 46.05 -18.06 1.76
C ARG A 10 46.16 -19.29 2.64
N SER A 11 46.72 -19.15 3.85
CA SER A 11 46.84 -20.26 4.81
C SER A 11 45.47 -20.74 5.30
N SER A 12 44.48 -19.83 5.35
CA SER A 12 43.09 -20.17 5.61
C SER A 12 42.38 -20.75 4.37
N GLY A 13 43.00 -20.91 3.21
CA GLY A 13 42.35 -21.41 1.99
C GLY A 13 41.43 -20.39 1.31
N VAL A 14 41.63 -19.09 1.57
CA VAL A 14 40.90 -17.99 0.94
C VAL A 14 41.85 -17.20 0.04
N THR A 15 41.40 -16.86 -1.17
CA THR A 15 42.22 -16.08 -2.11
C THR A 15 42.18 -14.59 -1.75
N PRO A 16 43.31 -13.97 -1.36
CA PRO A 16 43.35 -12.53 -1.14
C PRO A 16 43.32 -11.76 -2.48
N ALA A 17 42.65 -10.61 -2.47
CA ALA A 17 42.60 -9.70 -3.62
C ALA A 17 42.84 -8.26 -3.17
N THR A 18 44.10 -7.89 -2.98
CA THR A 18 44.46 -6.50 -2.67
C THR A 18 44.08 -5.58 -3.84
N CYS A 19 43.45 -4.44 -3.56
CA CYS A 19 43.00 -3.50 -4.58
C CYS A 19 43.87 -2.23 -4.61
N ALA A 20 44.20 -1.76 -5.81
CA ALA A 20 44.88 -0.49 -6.03
C ALA A 20 44.68 0.00 -7.47
N PHE A 21 45.09 1.24 -7.74
CA PHE A 21 45.35 1.72 -9.10
C PHE A 21 46.84 1.65 -9.38
N ILE A 22 47.25 1.02 -10.48
CA ILE A 22 48.64 0.97 -10.95
C ILE A 22 48.68 1.65 -12.31
N LYS A 23 49.32 2.82 -12.39
CA LYS A 23 49.37 3.65 -13.60
C LYS A 23 47.99 3.88 -14.23
N GLY A 24 47.00 4.22 -13.41
CA GLY A 24 45.61 4.45 -13.81
C GLY A 24 44.79 3.18 -14.06
N ILE A 25 45.38 1.99 -13.99
CA ILE A 25 44.67 0.73 -14.18
C ILE A 25 44.15 0.23 -12.83
N PRO A 26 42.82 0.08 -12.64
CA PRO A 26 42.28 -0.56 -11.45
C PRO A 26 42.69 -2.04 -11.45
N LYS A 27 43.34 -2.49 -10.38
CA LYS A 27 43.72 -3.89 -10.16
C LYS A 27 43.01 -4.44 -8.93
N VAL A 28 42.46 -5.65 -9.08
CA VAL A 28 41.87 -6.46 -8.01
C VAL A 28 42.68 -7.74 -7.90
N GLY A 29 43.52 -7.82 -6.89
CA GLY A 29 44.65 -8.75 -6.82
C GLY A 29 45.93 -8.10 -7.34
N LEU A 30 46.91 -7.94 -6.45
CA LEU A 30 48.22 -7.39 -6.76
C LEU A 30 49.28 -8.48 -6.69
N ASP A 31 50.29 -8.39 -7.55
CA ASP A 31 51.51 -9.19 -7.38
C ASP A 31 52.46 -8.52 -6.36
N LYS A 32 53.53 -9.22 -5.99
CA LYS A 32 54.53 -8.68 -5.03
C LYS A 32 55.17 -7.39 -5.52
N ASN A 33 55.38 -7.24 -6.83
CA ASN A 33 56.00 -6.05 -7.40
C ASN A 33 55.03 -4.86 -7.37
N ASP A 34 53.74 -5.08 -7.64
CA ASP A 34 52.69 -4.08 -7.51
C ASP A 34 52.57 -3.60 -6.04
N ILE A 35 52.61 -4.51 -5.07
CA ILE A 35 52.59 -4.16 -3.64
C ILE A 35 53.84 -3.36 -3.26
N GLN A 36 55.02 -3.74 -3.73
CA GLN A 36 56.26 -3.00 -3.49
C GLN A 36 56.31 -1.65 -4.21
N ARG A 37 55.59 -1.50 -5.34
CA ARG A 37 55.49 -0.24 -6.08
C ARG A 37 54.59 0.78 -5.41
N LEU A 38 53.74 0.35 -4.46
CA LEU A 38 52.94 1.26 -3.65
C LEU A 38 53.84 1.82 -2.53
N ASN A 39 54.32 3.05 -2.71
CA ASN A 39 55.23 3.72 -1.78
C ASN A 39 54.49 4.72 -0.88
N GLU A 40 55.16 5.16 0.19
CA GLU A 40 54.73 6.34 0.94
C GLU A 40 54.72 7.58 0.01
N GLY A 41 53.54 8.18 -0.19
CA GLY A 41 53.34 9.32 -1.07
C GLY A 41 52.42 9.09 -2.26
N ASP A 42 52.01 7.85 -2.53
CA ASP A 42 51.02 7.54 -3.58
C ASP A 42 49.64 8.12 -3.28
N LEU A 43 48.89 8.42 -4.35
CA LEU A 43 47.58 9.06 -4.25
C LEU A 43 46.61 8.17 -3.47
N LYS A 44 45.97 8.72 -2.44
CA LYS A 44 44.86 8.05 -1.75
C LYS A 44 43.59 8.22 -2.59
N VAL A 45 43.13 7.14 -3.22
CA VAL A 45 42.04 7.17 -4.20
C VAL A 45 40.71 6.85 -3.54
N SER A 46 39.86 7.85 -3.30
CA SER A 46 38.45 7.69 -2.92
C SER A 46 37.54 7.74 -4.15
N ARG A 47 36.22 7.55 -3.97
CA ARG A 47 35.24 7.46 -5.08
C ARG A 47 35.38 8.60 -6.10
N ARG A 48 35.52 9.84 -5.62
CA ARG A 48 35.65 11.03 -6.49
C ARG A 48 36.97 11.10 -7.24
N ASP A 49 38.01 10.43 -6.73
CA ASP A 49 39.38 10.50 -7.25
C ASP A 49 39.63 9.46 -8.35
N ILE A 50 38.74 8.45 -8.48
CA ILE A 50 38.87 7.35 -9.46
C ILE A 50 39.05 7.90 -10.88
N GLY A 51 38.17 8.79 -11.32
CA GLY A 51 38.22 9.34 -12.68
C GLY A 51 39.52 10.10 -12.96
N TYR A 52 39.98 10.90 -11.99
CA TYR A 52 41.24 11.63 -12.11
C TYR A 52 42.45 10.69 -12.16
N THR A 53 42.48 9.67 -11.30
CA THR A 53 43.56 8.67 -11.23
C THR A 53 43.70 7.91 -12.54
N ILE A 54 42.60 7.47 -13.13
CA ILE A 54 42.57 6.81 -14.44
C ILE A 54 43.06 7.76 -15.53
N ALA A 55 42.48 8.98 -15.60
CA ALA A 55 42.80 9.94 -16.65
C ALA A 55 44.27 10.38 -16.65
N LYS A 56 44.90 10.47 -15.47
CA LYS A 56 46.30 10.86 -15.30
C LYS A 56 47.26 9.69 -15.23
N GLN A 57 46.78 8.46 -15.38
CA GLN A 57 47.60 7.25 -15.29
C GLN A 57 48.43 7.20 -14.00
N LEU A 58 47.83 7.60 -12.88
CA LEU A 58 48.51 7.65 -11.59
C LEU A 58 48.40 6.32 -10.85
N SER A 59 49.39 6.01 -10.03
CA SER A 59 49.30 4.93 -9.06
C SER A 59 48.75 5.46 -7.73
N GLY A 60 47.97 4.63 -7.04
CA GLY A 60 47.32 5.05 -5.81
C GLY A 60 46.65 3.92 -5.03
N GLY A 61 46.78 3.97 -3.71
CA GLY A 61 46.09 3.08 -2.79
C GLY A 61 44.61 3.47 -2.63
N THR A 62 43.72 2.48 -2.64
CA THR A 62 42.27 2.73 -2.55
C THR A 62 41.79 2.93 -1.11
N THR A 63 40.84 3.84 -0.91
CA THR A 63 40.08 3.90 0.35
C THR A 63 39.07 2.77 0.45
N ILE A 64 38.30 2.69 1.54
CA ILE A 64 37.21 1.72 1.67
C ILE A 64 36.21 1.90 0.54
N ALA A 65 35.74 3.13 0.27
CA ALA A 65 34.82 3.42 -0.82
C ALA A 65 35.29 2.86 -2.19
N SER A 66 36.51 3.19 -2.62
CA SER A 66 37.04 2.70 -3.89
C SER A 66 37.28 1.18 -3.89
N THR A 67 37.73 0.62 -2.77
CA THR A 67 37.95 -0.83 -2.64
C THR A 67 36.64 -1.59 -2.76
N MET A 68 35.54 -1.08 -2.17
CA MET A 68 34.21 -1.67 -2.31
C MET A 68 33.74 -1.65 -3.77
N ILE A 69 33.92 -0.52 -4.47
CA ILE A 69 33.55 -0.40 -5.89
C ILE A 69 34.29 -1.45 -6.74
N LEU A 70 35.61 -1.53 -6.59
CA LEU A 70 36.42 -2.49 -7.35
C LEU A 70 36.09 -3.95 -6.97
N SER A 71 35.87 -4.22 -5.68
CA SER A 71 35.47 -5.55 -5.20
C SER A 71 34.14 -5.98 -5.80
N ASN A 72 33.15 -5.08 -5.84
CA ASN A 72 31.85 -5.37 -6.41
C ASN A 72 31.93 -5.65 -7.92
N PHE A 73 32.74 -4.88 -8.66
CA PHE A 73 32.99 -5.15 -10.08
C PHE A 73 33.68 -6.50 -10.32
N ALA A 74 34.51 -6.96 -9.38
CA ALA A 74 35.12 -8.28 -9.42
C ALA A 74 34.24 -9.40 -8.82
N GLY A 75 33.01 -9.10 -8.38
CA GLY A 75 32.11 -10.08 -7.75
C GLY A 75 32.49 -10.47 -6.31
N ILE A 76 33.43 -9.77 -5.68
CA ILE A 76 33.88 -10.01 -4.31
C ILE A 76 32.91 -9.36 -3.32
N LYS A 77 32.40 -10.15 -2.36
CA LYS A 77 31.36 -9.72 -1.42
C LYS A 77 31.86 -9.33 -0.03
N ILE A 78 33.09 -9.68 0.30
CA ILE A 78 33.66 -9.50 1.64
C ILE A 78 34.98 -8.76 1.53
N PHE A 79 35.10 -7.66 2.28
CA PHE A 79 36.29 -6.84 2.33
C PHE A 79 36.73 -6.65 3.79
N ALA A 80 37.97 -7.04 4.11
CA ALA A 80 38.56 -6.86 5.43
C ALA A 80 39.44 -5.61 5.49
N THR A 81 39.30 -4.82 6.56
CA THR A 81 40.12 -3.63 6.80
C THR A 81 40.37 -3.46 8.30
N GLY A 82 41.24 -2.51 8.67
CA GLY A 82 41.46 -2.17 10.08
C GLY A 82 40.22 -1.52 10.69
N GLY A 83 39.85 -0.34 10.21
CA GLY A 83 38.79 0.47 10.82
C GLY A 83 38.03 1.28 9.78
N LEU A 84 36.73 1.44 10.01
CA LEU A 84 35.83 2.17 9.12
C LEU A 84 36.16 3.67 9.12
N GLY A 85 35.98 4.35 7.98
CA GLY A 85 35.81 5.80 7.97
C GLY A 85 34.47 6.20 8.63
N GLY A 86 34.19 7.48 8.79
CA GLY A 86 32.95 7.88 9.45
C GLY A 86 32.74 9.37 9.49
N VAL A 87 31.83 9.78 10.37
CA VAL A 87 31.57 11.18 10.67
C VAL A 87 32.70 11.69 11.56
N HIS A 88 33.37 12.77 11.18
CA HIS A 88 34.40 13.37 12.01
C HIS A 88 33.77 14.11 13.20
N ARG A 89 34.51 14.22 14.30
CA ARG A 89 34.05 15.02 15.45
C ARG A 89 33.95 16.49 15.05
N GLY A 90 32.84 17.15 15.39
CA GLY A 90 32.55 18.53 14.97
C GLY A 90 31.97 18.67 13.54
N ALA A 91 31.61 17.55 12.90
CA ALA A 91 31.02 17.57 11.55
C ALA A 91 29.62 18.23 11.49
N ASP A 92 29.04 18.63 12.62
CA ASP A 92 27.80 19.45 12.69
C ASP A 92 28.02 20.84 12.12
N LYS A 93 29.28 21.26 12.08
CA LYS A 93 29.71 22.54 11.54
C LYS A 93 30.53 22.36 10.26
N THR A 94 31.39 21.34 10.22
CA THR A 94 32.35 21.16 9.11
C THR A 94 31.81 20.31 7.97
N MET A 95 30.77 19.51 8.21
CA MET A 95 30.26 18.51 7.27
C MET A 95 31.33 17.50 6.80
N ASP A 96 32.40 17.30 7.58
CA ASP A 96 33.48 16.36 7.27
C ASP A 96 33.03 14.92 7.54
N ILE A 97 32.47 14.30 6.50
CA ILE A 97 31.88 12.96 6.55
C ILE A 97 32.55 12.08 5.48
N SER A 98 33.06 10.92 5.90
CA SER A 98 33.72 10.00 4.96
C SER A 98 32.77 9.52 3.86
N ALA A 99 33.28 9.52 2.62
CA ALA A 99 32.60 8.93 1.46
C ALA A 99 32.34 7.42 1.63
N ASP A 100 33.05 6.75 2.55
CA ASP A 100 32.85 5.33 2.87
C ASP A 100 31.40 5.04 3.30
N LEU A 101 30.77 5.94 4.06
CA LEU A 101 29.40 5.75 4.56
C LEU A 101 28.36 5.80 3.43
N ASN A 102 28.55 6.73 2.49
CA ASN A 102 27.71 6.82 1.29
C ASN A 102 27.91 5.64 0.35
N GLU A 103 29.11 5.06 0.30
CA GLU A 103 29.39 3.89 -0.51
C GLU A 103 28.74 2.63 0.06
N LEU A 104 28.76 2.46 1.38
CA LEU A 104 28.07 1.38 2.08
C LEU A 104 26.58 1.33 1.76
N GLY A 105 25.92 2.50 1.61
CA GLY A 105 24.52 2.57 1.19
C GLY A 105 24.24 2.21 -0.27
N LYS A 106 25.28 1.96 -1.10
CA LYS A 106 25.15 1.79 -2.57
C LYS A 106 25.73 0.50 -3.09
N THR A 107 26.83 0.04 -2.49
CA THR A 107 27.64 -1.05 -3.05
C THR A 107 27.51 -2.30 -2.17
N PRO A 108 26.98 -3.43 -2.69
CA PRO A 108 26.68 -4.64 -1.92
C PRO A 108 27.95 -5.46 -1.64
N VAL A 109 28.85 -4.85 -0.87
CA VAL A 109 30.09 -5.43 -0.35
C VAL A 109 30.13 -5.18 1.15
N SER A 110 30.41 -6.24 1.90
CA SER A 110 30.42 -6.21 3.36
C SER A 110 31.81 -5.92 3.89
N VAL A 111 31.91 -4.96 4.79
CA VAL A 111 33.16 -4.50 5.39
C VAL A 111 33.33 -5.14 6.77
N VAL A 112 34.40 -5.91 6.94
CA VAL A 112 34.80 -6.52 8.22
C VAL A 112 35.89 -5.64 8.84
N CYS A 113 35.62 -5.04 9.99
CA CYS A 113 36.53 -4.08 10.63
C CYS A 113 36.39 -4.01 12.15
N ALA A 114 37.28 -3.29 12.84
CA ALA A 114 37.20 -3.05 14.29
C ALA A 114 36.33 -1.83 14.64
N GLY A 115 35.23 -1.63 13.92
CA GLY A 115 34.38 -0.43 14.04
C GLY A 115 34.99 0.84 13.41
N PRO A 116 34.37 2.02 13.63
CA PRO A 116 34.92 3.30 13.16
C PRO A 116 36.25 3.63 13.86
N LYS A 117 37.17 4.25 13.14
CA LYS A 117 38.45 4.71 13.71
C LYS A 117 38.22 5.59 14.95
N ALA A 118 39.04 5.43 15.98
CA ALA A 118 38.85 6.08 17.29
C ALA A 118 38.84 7.62 17.26
N ILE A 119 39.41 8.23 16.20
CA ILE A 119 39.43 9.69 15.97
C ILE A 119 38.09 10.27 15.48
N LEU A 120 37.11 9.40 15.17
CA LEU A 120 35.83 9.77 14.60
C LEU A 120 34.75 9.92 15.68
N ASP A 121 33.60 10.45 15.29
CA ASP A 121 32.39 10.42 16.09
C ASP A 121 31.62 9.13 15.81
N ILE A 122 31.74 8.15 16.71
CA ILE A 122 31.12 6.84 16.56
C ILE A 122 29.59 6.94 16.60
N GLY A 123 29.04 7.79 17.48
CA GLY A 123 27.60 7.96 17.63
C GLY A 123 26.95 8.52 16.36
N LEU A 124 27.50 9.62 15.84
CA LEU A 124 27.03 10.20 14.57
C LEU A 124 27.26 9.27 13.38
N THR A 125 28.34 8.48 13.39
CA THR A 125 28.57 7.48 12.35
C THR A 125 27.49 6.42 12.33
N MET A 126 27.02 5.95 13.50
CA MET A 126 25.94 4.95 13.57
C MET A 126 24.60 5.52 13.06
N GLU A 127 24.23 6.74 13.46
CA GLU A 127 23.00 7.41 12.98
C GLU A 127 23.05 7.67 11.46
N TYR A 128 24.23 7.97 10.92
CA TYR A 128 24.40 8.14 9.47
C TYR A 128 24.20 6.81 8.72
N LEU A 129 24.77 5.71 9.22
CA LEU A 129 24.62 4.37 8.62
C LEU A 129 23.18 3.87 8.70
N GLU A 130 22.48 4.14 9.81
CA GLU A 130 21.03 3.89 9.95
C GLU A 130 20.26 4.64 8.85
N THR A 131 20.56 5.93 8.66
CA THR A 131 19.93 6.76 7.61
C THR A 131 20.18 6.23 6.20
N GLN A 132 21.34 5.61 5.95
CA GLN A 132 21.69 5.01 4.66
C GLN A 132 21.14 3.58 4.48
N GLY A 133 20.42 3.03 5.46
CA GLY A 133 19.90 1.66 5.41
C GLY A 133 21.01 0.61 5.39
N VAL A 134 22.13 0.88 6.05
CA VAL A 134 23.29 -0.03 6.13
C VAL A 134 23.18 -0.89 7.38
N PHE A 135 23.28 -2.21 7.22
CA PHE A 135 23.33 -3.12 8.37
C PHE A 135 24.64 -2.92 9.14
N VAL A 136 24.55 -2.83 10.47
CA VAL A 136 25.72 -2.79 11.37
C VAL A 136 25.53 -3.82 12.48
N GLY A 137 26.46 -4.77 12.59
CA GLY A 137 26.43 -5.79 13.64
C GLY A 137 27.80 -6.00 14.27
N THR A 138 27.84 -6.38 15.55
CA THR A 138 29.09 -6.68 16.26
C THR A 138 29.17 -8.15 16.68
N TYR A 139 30.33 -8.76 16.47
CA TYR A 139 30.59 -10.15 16.84
C TYR A 139 30.63 -10.33 18.36
N LYS A 140 29.70 -11.13 18.91
CA LYS A 140 29.63 -11.52 20.33
C LYS A 140 29.74 -10.36 21.35
N ASN A 141 29.39 -9.14 20.96
CA ASN A 141 29.48 -7.97 21.81
C ASN A 141 28.29 -7.03 21.54
N LYS A 142 27.70 -6.48 22.59
CA LYS A 142 26.55 -5.55 22.52
C LYS A 142 26.96 -4.11 22.22
N MET A 143 28.25 -3.81 22.21
CA MET A 143 28.80 -2.47 21.99
C MET A 143 29.56 -2.42 20.68
N ILE A 144 29.51 -1.29 19.99
CA ILE A 144 30.37 -1.03 18.85
C ILE A 144 31.82 -0.91 19.35
N PRO A 145 32.81 -1.59 18.74
CA PRO A 145 34.21 -1.38 19.07
C PRO A 145 34.68 0.00 18.59
N GLY A 146 35.49 0.66 19.41
CA GLY A 146 36.08 1.97 19.14
C GLY A 146 37.48 1.86 18.53
N PHE A 147 37.69 0.94 17.59
CA PHE A 147 38.98 0.63 16.95
C PHE A 147 40.03 0.03 17.89
N TYR A 148 40.57 0.83 18.81
CA TYR A 148 41.57 0.39 19.80
C TYR A 148 40.96 -0.31 21.02
N ASN A 149 39.64 -0.20 21.20
CA ASN A 149 38.92 -0.79 22.32
C ASN A 149 37.71 -1.58 21.82
N ASP A 150 37.42 -2.70 22.48
CA ASP A 150 36.24 -3.53 22.25
C ASP A 150 34.91 -2.85 22.58
N ASN A 151 34.95 -1.76 23.34
CA ASN A 151 33.78 -1.00 23.76
C ASN A 151 33.99 0.51 23.56
N SER A 152 33.17 1.12 22.71
CA SER A 152 33.13 2.58 22.49
C SER A 152 32.14 3.35 23.37
N GLY A 153 31.31 2.66 24.16
CA GLY A 153 30.17 3.26 24.84
C GLY A 153 28.91 3.40 23.97
N ILE A 154 28.99 3.09 22.67
CA ILE A 154 27.85 3.09 21.76
C ILE A 154 27.30 1.68 21.58
N LYS A 155 25.98 1.51 21.75
CA LYS A 155 25.30 0.22 21.59
C LYS A 155 25.30 -0.20 20.12
N SER A 156 25.63 -1.47 19.87
CA SER A 156 25.54 -2.06 18.54
C SER A 156 24.07 -2.23 18.14
N PRO A 157 23.64 -1.81 16.93
CA PRO A 157 22.26 -2.01 16.46
C PRO A 157 21.87 -3.50 16.45
N TYR A 158 22.78 -4.34 15.96
CA TYR A 158 22.64 -5.80 15.93
C TYR A 158 23.89 -6.49 16.49
N THR A 159 23.76 -7.76 16.81
CA THR A 159 24.86 -8.65 17.21
C THR A 159 24.78 -9.94 16.41
N PHE A 160 25.90 -10.60 16.20
CA PHE A 160 25.94 -11.94 15.62
C PHE A 160 26.91 -12.81 16.41
N ASP A 161 26.57 -14.08 16.60
CA ASP A 161 27.31 -15.00 17.47
C ASP A 161 28.20 -15.95 16.68
N THR A 162 27.96 -16.10 15.38
CA THR A 162 28.69 -17.04 14.52
C THR A 162 29.05 -16.43 13.16
N TYR A 163 30.11 -16.93 12.53
CA TYR A 163 30.50 -16.49 11.18
C TYR A 163 29.52 -16.99 10.10
N GLN A 164 28.81 -18.09 10.37
CA GLN A 164 27.69 -18.59 9.56
C GLN A 164 26.54 -17.57 9.51
N GLU A 165 26.19 -17.01 10.67
CA GLU A 165 25.15 -15.98 10.77
C GLU A 165 25.57 -14.71 10.01
N ALA A 166 26.83 -14.28 10.18
CA ALA A 166 27.39 -13.18 9.41
C ALA A 166 27.28 -13.45 7.89
N ALA A 167 27.66 -14.64 7.41
CA ALA A 167 27.55 -15.00 5.99
C ALA A 167 26.10 -14.93 5.47
N ARG A 168 25.11 -15.39 6.25
CA ARG A 168 23.69 -15.27 5.91
C ARG A 168 23.24 -13.82 5.86
N ILE A 169 23.68 -12.98 6.79
CA ILE A 169 23.38 -11.53 6.78
C ILE A 169 23.92 -10.91 5.48
N ILE A 170 25.16 -11.21 5.11
CA ILE A 170 25.77 -10.69 3.88
C ILE A 170 24.97 -11.13 2.65
N LYS A 171 24.54 -12.40 2.59
CA LYS A 171 23.75 -12.94 1.46
C LYS A 171 22.40 -12.24 1.29
N ASN A 172 21.82 -11.76 2.39
CA ASN A 172 20.50 -11.12 2.45
C ASN A 172 20.53 -9.58 2.43
N SER A 173 21.72 -8.98 2.47
CA SER A 173 21.86 -7.52 2.47
C SER A 173 21.64 -6.95 1.07
N LEU A 174 20.76 -5.95 0.95
CA LEU A 174 20.49 -5.26 -0.33
C LEU A 174 21.57 -4.22 -0.66
N ASN A 175 22.21 -3.68 0.37
CA ASN A 175 23.32 -2.72 0.31
C ASN A 175 24.60 -3.36 0.89
N GLY A 176 25.64 -2.56 1.10
CA GLY A 176 26.78 -2.98 1.91
C GLY A 176 26.39 -3.20 3.38
N SER A 177 27.24 -3.90 4.12
CA SER A 177 27.07 -4.12 5.56
C SER A 177 28.38 -3.91 6.32
N VAL A 178 28.29 -3.56 7.61
CA VAL A 178 29.45 -3.39 8.50
C VAL A 178 29.41 -4.47 9.56
N LEU A 179 30.43 -5.32 9.57
CA LEU A 179 30.63 -6.40 10.54
C LEU A 179 31.79 -6.03 11.45
N CYS A 180 31.45 -5.60 12.66
CA CYS A 180 32.38 -5.17 13.67
C CYS A 180 32.98 -6.37 14.41
N ILE A 181 34.30 -6.52 14.35
CA ILE A 181 35.08 -7.52 15.07
C ILE A 181 35.87 -6.81 16.17
N PRO A 182 35.56 -7.03 17.46
CA PRO A 182 36.32 -6.41 18.55
C PRO A 182 37.84 -6.71 18.45
N PRO A 183 38.72 -5.73 18.75
CA PRO A 183 40.15 -5.96 18.78
C PRO A 183 40.51 -7.00 19.86
N PRO A 184 41.59 -7.79 19.68
CA PRO A 184 41.99 -8.80 20.64
C PRO A 184 42.55 -8.21 21.94
N ASN A 185 43.13 -7.01 21.87
CA ASN A 185 43.72 -6.29 22.99
C ASN A 185 43.17 -4.85 23.00
N ASN A 186 42.81 -4.35 24.19
CA ASN A 186 42.34 -2.99 24.38
C ASN A 186 43.51 -2.02 24.63
N LEU A 187 43.43 -0.83 24.05
CA LEU A 187 44.33 0.29 24.29
C LEU A 187 43.51 1.53 24.65
N ASN A 188 43.39 1.79 25.95
CA ASN A 188 42.55 2.84 26.52
C ASN A 188 43.18 4.24 26.36
N ILE A 189 43.18 4.76 25.14
CA ILE A 189 43.82 6.04 24.78
C ILE A 189 42.84 7.15 24.40
N ASN A 190 41.56 7.02 24.75
CA ASN A 190 40.54 8.02 24.41
C ASN A 190 40.92 9.42 24.91
N HIS A 191 41.48 9.55 26.11
CA HIS A 191 41.96 10.83 26.64
C HIS A 191 43.05 11.48 25.77
N ILE A 192 43.99 10.70 25.23
CA ILE A 192 45.02 11.18 24.30
C ILE A 192 44.38 11.66 22.99
N ILE A 193 43.40 10.92 22.48
CA ILE A 193 42.68 11.25 21.25
C ILE A 193 41.88 12.54 21.42
N ASP A 194 41.17 12.68 22.54
CA ASP A 194 40.35 13.84 22.85
C ASP A 194 41.20 15.11 22.95
N GLU A 195 42.37 15.03 23.60
CA GLU A 195 43.34 16.13 23.67
C GLU A 195 43.91 16.49 22.30
N LEU A 196 44.32 15.50 21.50
CA LEU A 196 44.90 15.73 20.18
C LEU A 196 43.91 16.34 19.19
N ILE A 197 42.63 15.96 19.25
CA ILE A 197 41.59 16.54 18.40
C ILE A 197 41.37 18.02 18.72
N GLN A 198 41.48 18.42 20.00
CA GLN A 198 41.35 19.82 20.40
C GLN A 198 42.56 20.68 20.03
N THR A 199 43.75 20.06 19.99
CA THR A 199 45.04 20.78 19.84
C THR A 199 45.66 20.65 18.45
N ALA A 200 45.03 19.95 17.51
CA ALA A 200 45.56 19.72 16.18
C ALA A 200 45.73 21.05 15.39
N PRO A 201 46.92 21.32 14.82
CA PRO A 201 47.17 22.53 14.02
C PRO A 201 46.69 22.41 12.58
N VAL A 202 46.19 21.23 12.17
CA VAL A 202 45.78 20.91 10.80
C VAL A 202 44.31 20.51 10.76
N SER A 203 43.67 20.64 9.60
CA SER A 203 42.26 20.31 9.40
C SER A 203 42.03 19.55 8.07
N GLY A 204 40.81 19.04 7.87
CA GLY A 204 40.42 18.32 6.65
C GLY A 204 41.26 17.05 6.40
N LYS A 205 41.69 16.85 5.14
CA LYS A 205 42.38 15.62 4.70
C LYS A 205 43.70 15.33 5.41
N GLU A 206 44.34 16.35 6.00
CA GLU A 206 45.63 16.26 6.70
C GLU A 206 45.46 15.89 8.19
N LEU A 207 44.27 16.05 8.75
CA LEU A 207 43.98 15.79 10.16
C LEU A 207 44.17 14.31 10.53
N THR A 208 43.65 13.38 9.73
CA THR A 208 43.74 11.94 10.04
C THR A 208 45.19 11.42 10.07
N PRO A 209 46.04 11.67 9.07
CA PRO A 209 47.46 11.30 9.14
C PRO A 209 48.18 11.93 10.33
N TYR A 210 47.93 13.21 10.62
CA TYR A 210 48.51 13.90 11.77
C TYR A 210 48.14 13.24 13.10
N LEU A 211 46.84 13.01 13.34
CA LEU A 211 46.35 12.40 14.57
C LEU A 211 46.94 11.00 14.78
N LEU A 212 46.98 10.17 13.74
CA LEU A 212 47.53 8.82 13.85
C LEU A 212 49.03 8.81 14.14
N SER A 213 49.79 9.73 13.54
CA SER A 213 51.22 9.91 13.82
C SER A 213 51.47 10.33 15.26
N GLU A 214 50.73 11.33 15.77
CA GLU A 214 50.88 11.80 17.15
C GLU A 214 50.42 10.76 18.18
N ILE A 215 49.37 10.00 17.89
CA ILE A 215 48.96 8.85 18.72
C ILE A 215 50.09 7.81 18.79
N ALA A 216 50.73 7.49 17.66
CA ALA A 216 51.84 6.54 17.63
C ALA A 216 53.02 7.00 18.49
N LYS A 217 53.39 8.29 18.42
CA LYS A 217 54.46 8.86 19.25
C LYS A 217 54.09 8.82 20.74
N ARG A 218 52.90 9.29 21.11
CA ARG A 218 52.45 9.37 22.52
C ARG A 218 52.20 7.99 23.15
N THR A 219 52.00 6.96 22.34
CA THR A 219 51.84 5.58 22.83
C THR A 219 53.12 4.75 22.73
N GLU A 220 54.24 5.36 22.32
CA GLU A 220 55.54 4.69 22.10
C GLU A 220 55.43 3.49 21.15
N GLY A 221 54.64 3.64 20.08
CA GLY A 221 54.42 2.61 19.07
C GLY A 221 53.32 1.60 19.43
N ARG A 222 52.83 1.53 20.67
CA ARG A 222 51.79 0.56 21.07
C ARG A 222 50.51 0.65 20.26
N SER A 223 50.11 1.85 19.81
CA SER A 223 48.94 1.99 18.92
C SER A 223 49.14 1.33 17.56
N VAL A 224 50.38 1.28 17.07
CA VAL A 224 50.72 0.61 15.80
C VAL A 224 50.64 -0.89 15.98
N ASP A 225 51.16 -1.42 17.09
CA ASP A 225 51.10 -2.85 17.41
C ASP A 225 49.65 -3.33 17.50
N VAL A 226 48.80 -2.62 18.26
CA VAL A 226 47.38 -2.95 18.39
C VAL A 226 46.65 -2.84 17.04
N ASN A 227 47.01 -1.87 16.19
CA ASN A 227 46.45 -1.73 14.85
C ASN A 227 46.84 -2.92 13.95
N ILE A 228 48.07 -3.42 14.04
CA ILE A 228 48.49 -4.62 13.31
C ILE A 228 47.70 -5.84 13.80
N ASP A 229 47.54 -6.00 15.11
CA ASP A 229 46.83 -7.13 15.71
C ASP A 229 45.34 -7.15 15.36
N LEU A 230 44.66 -5.99 15.43
CA LEU A 230 43.25 -5.90 15.03
C LEU A 230 43.08 -6.16 13.53
N VAL A 231 44.00 -5.71 12.68
CA VAL A 231 43.92 -5.98 11.23
C VAL A 231 44.04 -7.48 10.98
N LYS A 232 45.00 -8.15 11.64
CA LYS A 232 45.14 -9.61 11.56
C LYS A 232 43.88 -10.33 12.06
N ASN A 233 43.27 -9.84 13.14
CA ASN A 233 42.03 -10.39 13.68
C ASN A 233 40.85 -10.27 12.70
N ASN A 234 40.67 -9.08 12.12
CA ASN A 234 39.62 -8.82 11.13
C ASN A 234 39.79 -9.68 9.88
N VAL A 235 41.03 -9.86 9.43
CA VAL A 235 41.36 -10.71 8.27
C VAL A 235 41.05 -12.18 8.55
N LYS A 236 41.38 -12.69 9.75
CA LYS A 236 41.02 -14.05 10.17
C LYS A 236 39.50 -14.25 10.21
N ALA A 237 38.77 -13.31 10.80
CA ALA A 237 37.31 -13.34 10.85
C ALA A 237 36.71 -13.29 9.43
N ALA A 238 37.19 -12.40 8.56
CA ALA A 238 36.74 -12.29 7.19
C ALA A 238 37.00 -13.57 6.37
N ALA A 239 38.12 -14.27 6.63
CA ALA A 239 38.42 -15.55 5.99
C ALA A 239 37.36 -16.60 6.32
N GLU A 240 37.00 -16.72 7.60
CA GLU A 240 35.98 -17.68 8.04
C GLU A 240 34.59 -17.29 7.52
N ILE A 241 34.22 -16.01 7.56
CA ILE A 241 32.96 -15.53 6.98
C ILE A 241 32.91 -15.81 5.47
N ALA A 242 34.02 -15.66 4.74
CA ALA A 242 34.08 -15.94 3.31
C ALA A 242 33.89 -17.42 2.98
N LYS A 243 34.45 -18.33 3.79
CA LYS A 243 34.19 -19.77 3.65
C LYS A 243 32.72 -20.10 3.87
N GLU A 244 32.12 -19.57 4.93
CA GLU A 244 30.70 -19.81 5.22
C GLU A 244 29.81 -19.21 4.13
N TYR A 245 30.14 -18.02 3.61
CA TYR A 245 29.43 -17.41 2.49
C TYR A 245 29.51 -18.27 1.22
N TYR A 246 30.68 -18.83 0.92
CA TYR A 246 30.87 -19.71 -0.23
C TYR A 246 30.04 -21.00 -0.11
N LYS A 247 29.93 -21.58 1.09
CA LYS A 247 29.12 -22.79 1.35
C LYS A 247 27.62 -22.58 1.09
N LEU A 248 27.10 -21.36 1.20
CA LEU A 248 25.69 -21.06 0.94
C LEU A 248 25.31 -21.18 -0.55
N GLY A 249 26.29 -21.26 -1.47
CA GLY A 249 26.03 -21.43 -2.90
C GLY A 249 25.14 -20.32 -3.49
N ASP A 250 24.28 -20.67 -4.45
CA ASP A 250 23.28 -19.77 -5.04
C ASP A 250 21.94 -19.77 -4.28
N GLU A 251 21.88 -20.30 -3.06
CA GLU A 251 20.69 -20.17 -2.21
C GLU A 251 20.49 -18.68 -1.86
N VAL A 252 19.73 -17.99 -2.70
CA VAL A 252 19.14 -16.71 -2.38
C VAL A 252 17.95 -17.04 -1.49
N PHE A 253 17.91 -16.47 -0.29
CA PHE A 253 16.66 -16.39 0.44
C PHE A 253 15.74 -15.53 -0.42
N THR A 254 14.93 -16.19 -1.24
CA THR A 254 13.85 -15.53 -1.95
C THR A 254 12.88 -15.16 -0.82
N PRO A 255 12.62 -13.87 -0.53
CA PRO A 255 11.64 -13.54 0.46
C PRO A 255 10.33 -14.16 -0.01
N VAL A 256 9.94 -15.27 0.62
CA VAL A 256 8.56 -15.73 0.57
C VAL A 256 7.85 -14.67 1.38
N ILE A 257 7.36 -13.64 0.68
CA ILE A 257 6.40 -12.71 1.23
C ILE A 257 5.14 -13.56 1.39
N GLU A 258 5.04 -14.24 2.52
CA GLU A 258 3.78 -14.84 2.94
C GLU A 258 2.83 -13.66 3.20
N PRO A 259 1.78 -13.48 2.39
CA PRO A 259 0.76 -12.50 2.69
C PRO A 259 0.16 -12.87 4.05
N GLY A 260 0.02 -11.90 4.96
CA GLY A 260 -0.68 -12.08 6.25
C GLY A 260 -2.20 -12.26 6.11
N PHE A 261 -2.63 -12.94 5.05
CA PHE A 261 -3.98 -13.42 4.83
C PHE A 261 -3.89 -14.93 4.68
N ASP A 262 -4.81 -15.67 5.30
CA ASP A 262 -5.06 -17.05 4.88
C ASP A 262 -5.15 -17.04 3.34
N PRO A 263 -4.28 -17.77 2.63
CA PRO A 263 -4.38 -17.85 1.20
C PRO A 263 -5.80 -18.30 0.89
N ILE A 264 -6.48 -17.52 0.04
CA ILE A 264 -7.67 -18.01 -0.65
C ILE A 264 -7.26 -19.41 -1.14
N PRO A 265 -7.99 -20.47 -0.74
CA PRO A 265 -7.59 -21.82 -1.08
C PRO A 265 -7.30 -21.86 -2.58
N PRO A 266 -6.25 -22.60 -3.03
CA PRO A 266 -5.93 -22.71 -4.44
C PRO A 266 -7.21 -22.94 -5.22
N ARG A 267 -7.53 -22.00 -6.12
CA ARG A 267 -8.82 -21.99 -6.80
C ARG A 267 -8.98 -23.33 -7.52
N PRO A 268 -10.07 -24.06 -7.29
CA PRO A 268 -10.29 -25.34 -7.95
C PRO A 268 -10.24 -25.15 -9.47
N ASP A 269 -9.67 -26.10 -10.21
CA ASP A 269 -9.59 -26.07 -11.68
C ASP A 269 -10.95 -25.91 -12.36
N LYS A 270 -12.04 -26.24 -11.65
CA LYS A 270 -13.41 -26.14 -12.13
C LYS A 270 -13.93 -24.70 -11.97
N VAL A 271 -14.43 -24.13 -13.08
CA VAL A 271 -15.17 -22.87 -13.08
C VAL A 271 -16.59 -23.13 -12.55
N ASP A 272 -16.98 -22.41 -11.50
CA ASP A 272 -18.28 -22.54 -10.86
C ASP A 272 -19.35 -21.72 -11.59
N VAL A 273 -18.99 -20.52 -12.09
CA VAL A 273 -19.88 -19.60 -12.79
C VAL A 273 -19.15 -18.97 -13.96
N THR A 274 -19.73 -19.04 -15.16
CA THR A 274 -19.24 -18.24 -16.31
C THR A 274 -20.08 -16.97 -16.42
N VAL A 275 -19.43 -15.81 -16.54
CA VAL A 275 -20.08 -14.52 -16.81
C VAL A 275 -19.68 -14.05 -18.20
N ILE A 276 -20.65 -13.70 -19.03
CA ILE A 276 -20.42 -13.23 -20.40
C ILE A 276 -21.05 -11.85 -20.53
N GLY A 277 -20.25 -10.82 -20.74
CA GLY A 277 -20.76 -9.45 -20.80
C GLY A 277 -19.66 -8.44 -21.02
N SER A 278 -20.02 -7.15 -20.94
CA SER A 278 -19.08 -6.09 -21.25
C SER A 278 -18.03 -5.86 -20.16
N VAL A 279 -16.81 -5.55 -20.61
CA VAL A 279 -15.85 -4.73 -19.89
C VAL A 279 -15.88 -3.35 -20.54
N ALA A 280 -16.07 -2.31 -19.74
CA ALA A 280 -16.09 -0.93 -20.18
C ALA A 280 -14.99 -0.10 -19.51
N LEU A 281 -14.47 0.90 -20.23
CA LEU A 281 -13.68 1.96 -19.66
C LEU A 281 -14.62 3.09 -19.24
N ASP A 282 -14.84 3.22 -17.94
CA ASP A 282 -15.68 4.24 -17.35
C ASP A 282 -14.86 5.50 -17.12
N THR A 283 -15.15 6.55 -17.87
CA THR A 283 -14.56 7.88 -17.73
C THR A 283 -15.58 8.81 -17.11
N TYR A 284 -15.35 9.31 -15.91
CA TYR A 284 -16.24 10.28 -15.30
C TYR A 284 -15.54 11.62 -15.08
N ALA A 285 -16.21 12.68 -15.52
CA ALA A 285 -15.81 14.05 -15.34
C ALA A 285 -16.67 14.68 -14.23
N THR A 286 -16.05 15.42 -13.31
CA THR A 286 -16.75 16.20 -12.28
C THR A 286 -16.43 17.66 -12.50
N LEU A 287 -17.46 18.47 -12.77
CA LEU A 287 -17.33 19.90 -13.04
C LEU A 287 -17.35 20.69 -11.73
N ASN A 288 -16.50 21.71 -11.61
CA ASN A 288 -16.50 22.62 -10.46
C ASN A 288 -17.65 23.63 -10.54
N THR A 289 -18.01 24.03 -11.77
CA THR A 289 -19.17 24.87 -12.09
C THR A 289 -19.76 24.38 -13.40
N THR A 290 -21.09 24.43 -13.53
CA THR A 290 -21.80 23.93 -14.71
C THR A 290 -22.28 25.11 -15.57
N LYS A 291 -21.63 25.33 -16.71
CA LYS A 291 -22.03 26.25 -17.78
C LYS A 291 -22.24 25.47 -19.08
N PHE A 292 -23.49 25.34 -19.50
CA PHE A 292 -23.81 24.71 -20.78
C PHE A 292 -23.25 25.53 -21.94
N HIS A 293 -22.80 24.85 -23.01
CA HIS A 293 -22.22 25.45 -24.22
C HIS A 293 -20.91 26.24 -24.03
N ASP A 294 -20.19 25.99 -22.94
CA ASP A 294 -18.87 26.57 -22.66
C ASP A 294 -17.89 25.49 -22.13
N SER A 295 -16.60 25.81 -22.04
CA SER A 295 -15.60 24.93 -21.42
C SER A 295 -15.67 25.03 -19.90
N ASN A 296 -15.82 23.88 -19.23
CA ASN A 296 -15.98 23.82 -17.78
C ASN A 296 -14.72 23.27 -17.12
N ILE A 297 -14.27 23.93 -16.05
CA ILE A 297 -13.14 23.44 -15.23
C ILE A 297 -13.66 22.28 -14.37
N GLY A 298 -12.91 21.19 -14.33
CA GLY A 298 -13.29 20.00 -13.58
C GLY A 298 -12.15 18.99 -13.46
N THR A 299 -12.47 17.81 -12.93
CA THR A 299 -11.56 16.66 -12.85
C THR A 299 -12.08 15.52 -13.70
N ILE A 300 -11.18 14.72 -14.27
CA ILE A 300 -11.53 13.52 -15.05
C ILE A 300 -10.85 12.33 -14.40
N GLN A 301 -11.59 11.26 -14.19
CA GLN A 301 -11.10 9.99 -13.67
C GLN A 301 -11.53 8.87 -14.61
N GLN A 302 -10.72 7.81 -14.66
CA GLN A 302 -11.00 6.61 -15.44
C GLN A 302 -10.90 5.37 -14.56
N SER A 303 -11.86 4.47 -14.72
CA SER A 303 -11.89 3.15 -14.07
C SER A 303 -12.34 2.07 -15.04
N ILE A 304 -12.02 0.82 -14.74
CA ILE A 304 -12.58 -0.33 -15.44
C ILE A 304 -13.94 -0.67 -14.81
N GLY A 305 -14.95 -0.89 -15.64
CA GLY A 305 -16.32 -1.21 -15.24
C GLY A 305 -17.00 -2.09 -16.27
N GLY A 306 -18.31 -1.93 -16.42
CA GLY A 306 -19.15 -2.77 -17.28
C GLY A 306 -19.87 -3.88 -16.52
N VAL A 307 -21.07 -4.21 -16.99
CA VAL A 307 -22.01 -5.12 -16.31
C VAL A 307 -21.40 -6.51 -16.14
N GLY A 308 -20.84 -7.08 -17.22
CA GLY A 308 -20.17 -8.38 -17.16
C GLY A 308 -19.01 -8.41 -16.17
N TYR A 309 -18.15 -7.39 -16.19
CA TYR A 309 -17.04 -7.27 -15.25
C TYR A 309 -17.50 -7.16 -13.79
N ASN A 310 -18.48 -6.31 -13.50
CA ASN A 310 -19.00 -6.11 -12.15
C ASN A 310 -19.64 -7.38 -11.57
N ILE A 311 -20.44 -8.10 -12.38
CA ILE A 311 -21.02 -9.40 -11.99
C ILE A 311 -19.90 -10.42 -11.71
N ALA A 312 -18.91 -10.54 -12.61
CA ALA A 312 -17.82 -11.49 -12.46
C ALA A 312 -16.98 -11.21 -11.21
N LYS A 313 -16.71 -9.93 -10.93
CA LYS A 313 -15.99 -9.47 -9.75
C LYS A 313 -16.75 -9.80 -8.47
N ALA A 314 -18.05 -9.47 -8.42
CA ALA A 314 -18.89 -9.79 -7.27
C ALA A 314 -18.96 -11.32 -7.02
N ALA A 315 -19.13 -12.12 -8.07
CA ALA A 315 -19.16 -13.58 -7.97
C ALA A 315 -17.81 -14.17 -7.52
N SER A 316 -16.69 -13.54 -7.86
CA SER A 316 -15.33 -14.01 -7.53
C SER A 316 -15.03 -13.99 -6.03
N TYR A 317 -15.78 -13.20 -5.24
CA TYR A 317 -15.68 -13.21 -3.78
C TYR A 317 -16.34 -14.44 -3.14
N ILE A 318 -17.07 -15.25 -3.91
CA ILE A 318 -17.90 -16.36 -3.40
C ILE A 318 -17.48 -17.71 -3.98
N CYS A 319 -17.10 -17.73 -5.26
CA CYS A 319 -16.82 -18.93 -6.05
C CYS A 319 -15.76 -18.65 -7.13
N ASN A 320 -15.31 -19.69 -7.84
CA ASN A 320 -14.46 -19.52 -9.01
C ASN A 320 -15.29 -19.05 -10.21
N SER A 321 -15.47 -17.73 -10.35
CA SER A 321 -16.11 -17.13 -11.51
C SER A 321 -15.10 -16.91 -12.64
N LYS A 322 -15.55 -17.03 -13.90
CA LYS A 322 -14.76 -16.69 -15.09
C LYS A 322 -15.51 -15.71 -15.99
N LEU A 323 -14.88 -14.59 -16.32
CA LEU A 323 -15.40 -13.59 -17.24
C LEU A 323 -15.00 -13.90 -18.69
N ILE A 324 -15.96 -13.93 -19.61
CA ILE A 324 -15.69 -13.94 -21.05
C ILE A 324 -16.14 -12.58 -21.62
N SER A 325 -15.21 -11.83 -22.20
CA SER A 325 -15.51 -10.47 -22.67
C SER A 325 -14.63 -10.04 -23.86
N ARG A 326 -15.06 -9.01 -24.58
CA ARG A 326 -14.27 -8.31 -25.60
C ARG A 326 -13.63 -7.05 -25.00
N ILE A 327 -12.35 -6.85 -25.26
CA ILE A 327 -11.59 -5.69 -24.78
C ILE A 327 -10.36 -5.43 -25.65
N SER A 328 -9.83 -4.20 -25.65
CA SER A 328 -8.53 -3.91 -26.27
C SER A 328 -7.38 -4.63 -25.54
N LYS A 329 -6.32 -4.95 -26.29
CA LYS A 329 -5.09 -5.51 -25.70
C LYS A 329 -4.43 -4.54 -24.72
N GLU A 330 -4.58 -3.23 -24.97
CA GLU A 330 -4.04 -2.18 -24.12
C GLU A 330 -4.78 -2.11 -22.78
N ASP A 331 -6.10 -2.30 -22.75
CA ASP A 331 -6.89 -2.25 -21.51
C ASP A 331 -6.94 -3.58 -20.75
N ALA A 332 -6.56 -4.70 -21.38
CA ALA A 332 -6.64 -6.04 -20.80
C ALA A 332 -5.94 -6.17 -19.43
N HIS A 333 -4.82 -5.47 -19.22
CA HIS A 333 -4.10 -5.48 -17.94
C HIS A 333 -4.87 -4.83 -16.77
N LYS A 334 -5.96 -4.10 -17.05
CA LYS A 334 -6.81 -3.46 -16.04
C LYS A 334 -7.88 -4.42 -15.48
N VAL A 335 -8.10 -5.57 -16.12
CA VAL A 335 -9.09 -6.57 -15.68
C VAL A 335 -8.48 -7.45 -14.59
N ASP A 336 -8.98 -7.33 -13.36
CA ASP A 336 -8.44 -8.01 -12.17
C ASP A 336 -9.23 -9.27 -11.75
N VAL A 337 -9.92 -9.91 -12.71
CA VAL A 337 -10.70 -11.14 -12.51
C VAL A 337 -10.25 -12.26 -13.45
N ASN A 338 -10.52 -13.51 -13.07
CA ASN A 338 -10.27 -14.68 -13.94
C ASN A 338 -11.08 -14.50 -15.23
N SER A 339 -10.41 -14.46 -16.38
CA SER A 339 -11.04 -14.06 -17.63
C SER A 339 -10.48 -14.76 -18.87
N SER A 340 -11.36 -14.93 -19.87
CA SER A 340 -11.03 -15.25 -21.26
C SER A 340 -11.37 -14.03 -22.11
N LEU A 341 -10.35 -13.29 -22.52
CA LEU A 341 -10.52 -12.01 -23.23
C LEU A 341 -10.34 -12.19 -24.74
N VAL A 342 -11.30 -11.71 -25.51
CA VAL A 342 -11.22 -11.62 -26.97
C VAL A 342 -10.79 -10.20 -27.35
N TYR A 343 -9.67 -10.07 -28.05
CA TYR A 343 -9.12 -8.75 -28.34
C TYR A 343 -9.90 -8.02 -29.45
N GLY A 344 -10.36 -6.81 -29.12
CA GLY A 344 -11.15 -5.94 -30.01
C GLY A 344 -11.14 -4.48 -29.52
N LYS A 345 -12.19 -3.71 -29.83
CA LYS A 345 -12.39 -2.39 -29.19
C LYS A 345 -12.81 -2.60 -27.72
N THR A 346 -12.47 -1.66 -26.84
CA THR A 346 -13.01 -1.61 -25.47
C THR A 346 -14.29 -0.78 -25.48
N ALA A 347 -15.36 -1.26 -24.82
CA ALA A 347 -16.56 -0.45 -24.62
C ALA A 347 -16.22 0.78 -23.77
N GLN A 348 -16.89 1.91 -23.99
CA GLN A 348 -16.63 3.14 -23.26
C GLN A 348 -17.91 3.67 -22.64
N TYR A 349 -17.80 4.11 -21.39
CA TYR A 349 -18.86 4.83 -20.72
C TYR A 349 -18.29 6.15 -20.24
N ILE A 350 -18.87 7.27 -20.69
CA ILE A 350 -18.44 8.60 -20.30
C ILE A 350 -19.59 9.26 -19.56
N SER A 351 -19.35 9.78 -18.35
CA SER A 351 -20.36 10.52 -17.59
C SER A 351 -19.82 11.83 -17.07
N THR A 352 -20.61 12.89 -17.11
CA THR A 352 -20.25 14.20 -16.57
C THR A 352 -21.18 14.53 -15.41
N HIS A 353 -20.62 14.89 -14.28
CA HIS A 353 -21.31 15.23 -13.03
C HIS A 353 -21.05 16.69 -12.66
N ASP A 354 -21.97 17.32 -11.94
CA ASP A 354 -21.77 18.65 -11.38
C ASP A 354 -20.91 18.64 -10.11
N SER A 355 -20.74 19.80 -9.46
CA SER A 355 -19.92 19.95 -8.25
C SER A 355 -20.49 19.21 -7.03
N ASN A 356 -21.76 18.84 -7.06
CA ASN A 356 -22.44 18.08 -6.01
C ASN A 356 -22.35 16.57 -6.27
N GLY A 357 -21.88 16.16 -7.45
CA GLY A 357 -21.82 14.77 -7.90
C GLY A 357 -23.08 14.31 -8.63
N ASP A 358 -23.99 15.22 -8.99
CA ASP A 358 -25.21 14.89 -9.73
C ASP A 358 -24.91 14.71 -11.23
N LEU A 359 -25.43 13.64 -11.84
CA LEU A 359 -25.22 13.32 -13.24
C LEU A 359 -25.87 14.38 -14.16
N ILE A 360 -25.07 15.03 -15.00
CA ILE A 360 -25.53 15.99 -16.02
C ILE A 360 -25.86 15.24 -17.32
N ILE A 361 -24.90 14.46 -17.83
CA ILE A 361 -25.04 13.72 -19.08
C ILE A 361 -24.11 12.51 -19.08
N ALA A 362 -24.52 11.42 -19.74
CA ALA A 362 -23.67 10.28 -20.00
C ALA A 362 -23.79 9.80 -21.46
N CYS A 363 -22.71 9.22 -21.98
CA CYS A 363 -22.64 8.55 -23.26
C CYS A 363 -22.06 7.15 -23.07
N ALA A 364 -22.71 6.14 -23.65
CA ALA A 364 -22.28 4.74 -23.56
C ALA A 364 -22.07 4.17 -24.96
N ASP A 365 -20.82 3.99 -25.36
CA ASP A 365 -20.46 3.24 -26.58
C ASP A 365 -20.18 1.78 -26.22
N MET A 366 -21.20 0.95 -26.44
CA MET A 366 -21.16 -0.49 -26.17
C MET A 366 -21.02 -1.31 -27.46
N SER A 367 -20.73 -0.67 -28.61
CA SER A 367 -20.61 -1.37 -29.90
C SER A 367 -19.57 -2.51 -29.87
N ALA A 368 -18.51 -2.33 -29.09
CA ALA A 368 -17.44 -3.29 -28.88
C ALA A 368 -17.90 -4.69 -28.44
N ILE A 369 -18.93 -4.79 -27.59
CA ILE A 369 -19.44 -6.07 -27.07
C ILE A 369 -20.61 -6.62 -27.91
N GLU A 370 -21.17 -5.80 -28.79
CA GLU A 370 -22.31 -6.15 -29.63
C GLU A 370 -21.90 -6.94 -30.88
N GLU A 371 -20.63 -6.83 -31.28
CA GLU A 371 -20.04 -7.68 -32.32
C GLU A 371 -19.92 -9.13 -31.81
N ASP A 372 -20.38 -10.10 -32.62
CA ASP A 372 -20.27 -11.52 -32.28
C ASP A 372 -18.80 -11.95 -32.05
N PHE A 373 -18.57 -12.77 -31.03
CA PHE A 373 -17.27 -13.35 -30.72
C PHE A 373 -17.39 -14.80 -30.25
N GLU A 374 -16.26 -15.50 -30.25
CA GLU A 374 -16.21 -16.88 -29.78
C GLU A 374 -16.53 -16.95 -28.30
N ILE A 375 -17.52 -17.78 -27.95
CA ILE A 375 -17.94 -18.03 -26.58
C ILE A 375 -17.93 -19.52 -26.33
N LYS A 376 -17.21 -19.90 -25.28
CA LYS A 376 -17.15 -21.25 -24.75
C LYS A 376 -17.31 -21.19 -23.23
N PRO A 377 -18.54 -21.35 -22.71
CA PRO A 377 -18.75 -21.36 -21.26
C PRO A 377 -18.04 -22.57 -20.63
N GLU A 378 -17.48 -22.38 -19.44
CA GLU A 378 -16.76 -23.42 -18.68
C GLU A 378 -17.56 -23.92 -17.46
N SER A 379 -18.78 -23.39 -17.27
CA SER A 379 -19.71 -23.81 -16.22
C SER A 379 -21.12 -24.05 -16.79
N ASP A 380 -21.87 -24.93 -16.11
CA ASP A 380 -23.31 -25.14 -16.32
C ASP A 380 -24.15 -23.91 -15.90
N ILE A 381 -23.61 -23.03 -15.05
CA ILE A 381 -24.24 -21.77 -14.61
C ILE A 381 -23.60 -20.62 -15.38
N VAL A 382 -24.41 -19.95 -16.20
CA VAL A 382 -23.97 -18.84 -17.05
C VAL A 382 -24.83 -17.62 -16.78
N VAL A 383 -24.15 -16.50 -16.48
CA VAL A 383 -24.77 -15.18 -16.40
C VAL A 383 -24.38 -14.38 -17.61
N PHE A 384 -25.34 -13.76 -18.28
CA PHE A 384 -25.03 -12.84 -19.36
C PHE A 384 -25.96 -11.64 -19.41
N ASP A 385 -25.45 -10.56 -19.99
CA ASP A 385 -26.15 -9.28 -20.05
C ASP A 385 -26.79 -9.05 -21.43
N CYS A 386 -27.74 -8.11 -21.50
CA CYS A 386 -28.38 -7.73 -22.77
C CYS A 386 -27.52 -6.81 -23.65
N ASN A 387 -26.28 -6.48 -23.28
CA ASN A 387 -25.35 -5.82 -24.19
C ASN A 387 -24.89 -6.76 -25.31
N LEU A 388 -24.96 -8.08 -25.11
CA LEU A 388 -24.71 -9.06 -26.16
C LEU A 388 -25.74 -8.95 -27.30
N SER A 389 -25.34 -9.38 -28.51
CA SER A 389 -26.24 -9.50 -29.64
C SER A 389 -27.22 -10.67 -29.44
N PRO A 390 -28.42 -10.64 -30.06
CA PRO A 390 -29.35 -11.78 -30.07
C PRO A 390 -28.74 -13.08 -30.59
N SER A 391 -27.92 -13.00 -31.65
CA SER A 391 -27.16 -14.13 -32.20
C SER A 391 -26.25 -14.74 -31.13
N THR A 392 -25.49 -13.89 -30.44
CA THR A 392 -24.56 -14.29 -29.40
C THR A 392 -25.29 -14.90 -28.20
N MET A 393 -26.38 -14.29 -27.73
CA MET A 393 -27.18 -14.82 -26.63
C MET A 393 -27.79 -16.20 -26.96
N ASN A 394 -28.32 -16.40 -28.18
CA ASN A 394 -28.82 -17.72 -28.60
C ASN A 394 -27.72 -18.80 -28.56
N LYS A 395 -26.51 -18.49 -29.02
CA LYS A 395 -25.35 -19.41 -28.92
C LYS A 395 -24.98 -19.75 -27.48
N VAL A 396 -25.26 -18.87 -26.51
CA VAL A 396 -25.03 -19.12 -25.08
C VAL A 396 -26.10 -20.05 -24.53
N LEU A 397 -27.38 -19.82 -24.85
CA LEU A 397 -28.50 -20.64 -24.36
C LEU A 397 -28.30 -22.13 -24.63
N ASP A 398 -27.73 -22.48 -25.78
CA ASP A 398 -27.53 -23.88 -26.18
C ASP A 398 -26.31 -24.56 -25.52
N LYS A 399 -25.47 -23.81 -24.79
CA LYS A 399 -24.18 -24.29 -24.25
C LYS A 399 -24.16 -24.45 -22.72
N SER A 400 -25.27 -24.18 -22.03
CA SER A 400 -25.34 -24.21 -20.56
C SER A 400 -26.73 -24.62 -20.05
N LYS A 401 -26.76 -25.24 -18.86
CA LYS A 401 -28.01 -25.75 -18.26
C LYS A 401 -28.80 -24.69 -17.50
N THR A 402 -28.11 -23.74 -16.87
CA THR A 402 -28.71 -22.70 -16.02
C THR A 402 -28.27 -21.34 -16.52
N ASN A 403 -29.15 -20.70 -17.30
CA ASN A 403 -28.90 -19.37 -17.85
C ASN A 403 -29.61 -18.30 -17.00
N ILE A 404 -28.86 -17.27 -16.63
CA ILE A 404 -29.34 -16.07 -15.91
C ILE A 404 -29.12 -14.87 -16.81
N ILE A 405 -30.18 -14.11 -17.09
CA ILE A 405 -30.08 -12.89 -17.89
C ILE A 405 -30.20 -11.66 -17.00
N GLU A 406 -29.18 -10.80 -17.04
CA GLU A 406 -29.20 -9.47 -16.46
C GLU A 406 -29.53 -8.43 -17.54
N PRO A 407 -30.74 -7.82 -17.53
CA PRO A 407 -31.06 -6.72 -18.42
C PRO A 407 -30.22 -5.48 -18.09
N THR A 408 -29.91 -4.67 -19.12
CA THR A 408 -28.96 -3.54 -18.98
C THR A 408 -29.59 -2.18 -19.26
N SER A 409 -30.59 -2.14 -20.15
CA SER A 409 -31.38 -0.94 -20.41
C SER A 409 -32.71 -1.32 -21.04
N HIS A 410 -33.69 -0.41 -20.99
CA HIS A 410 -34.99 -0.62 -21.63
C HIS A 410 -34.90 -0.95 -23.12
N PHE A 411 -33.97 -0.35 -23.88
CA PHE A 411 -33.77 -0.67 -25.29
C PHE A 411 -33.17 -2.06 -25.48
N LYS A 412 -32.14 -2.40 -24.69
CA LYS A 412 -31.40 -3.66 -24.84
C LYS A 412 -32.18 -4.86 -24.31
N ALA A 413 -33.00 -4.67 -23.28
CA ALA A 413 -33.88 -5.69 -22.74
C ALA A 413 -34.87 -6.25 -23.78
N LYS A 414 -35.27 -5.46 -24.79
CA LYS A 414 -36.12 -5.92 -25.91
C LYS A 414 -35.46 -7.00 -26.78
N ARG A 415 -34.12 -7.15 -26.72
CA ARG A 415 -33.40 -8.20 -27.45
C ARG A 415 -33.79 -9.60 -26.98
N ILE A 416 -34.30 -9.74 -25.75
CA ILE A 416 -34.83 -11.01 -25.23
C ILE A 416 -35.97 -11.55 -26.11
N GLY A 417 -36.81 -10.67 -26.67
CA GLY A 417 -37.85 -11.04 -27.64
C GLY A 417 -37.35 -11.72 -28.92
N GLN A 418 -36.05 -11.62 -29.22
CA GLN A 418 -35.43 -12.22 -30.41
C GLN A 418 -34.73 -13.55 -30.12
N LEU A 419 -34.82 -14.04 -28.87
CA LEU A 419 -34.22 -15.31 -28.47
C LEU A 419 -35.12 -16.50 -28.82
N ASN A 420 -34.49 -17.64 -29.10
CA ASN A 420 -35.14 -18.92 -29.36
C ASN A 420 -35.41 -19.62 -28.03
N LEU A 421 -36.40 -19.12 -27.31
CA LEU A 421 -36.78 -19.61 -25.98
C LEU A 421 -37.87 -20.68 -26.10
N GLY A 422 -37.63 -21.83 -25.47
CA GLY A 422 -38.68 -22.79 -25.15
C GLY A 422 -39.50 -22.36 -23.93
N VAL A 423 -40.68 -22.95 -23.76
CA VAL A 423 -41.49 -22.78 -22.54
C VAL A 423 -41.24 -23.91 -21.54
N TYR A 424 -41.59 -23.68 -20.28
CA TYR A 424 -41.47 -24.67 -19.20
C TYR A 424 -42.17 -26.00 -19.58
N PRO A 425 -41.54 -27.17 -19.32
CA PRO A 425 -40.29 -27.39 -18.57
C PRO A 425 -39.00 -27.24 -19.39
N ASN A 426 -39.10 -26.97 -20.69
CA ASN A 426 -37.98 -26.90 -21.65
C ASN A 426 -37.36 -25.50 -21.77
N ASN A 427 -37.70 -24.57 -20.89
CA ASN A 427 -37.15 -23.22 -20.89
C ASN A 427 -35.64 -23.23 -20.60
N GLN A 428 -34.85 -22.57 -21.46
CA GLN A 428 -33.39 -22.49 -21.31
C GLN A 428 -32.96 -21.46 -20.25
N VAL A 429 -33.77 -20.41 -20.02
CA VAL A 429 -33.47 -19.35 -19.06
C VAL A 429 -34.18 -19.65 -17.75
N LYS A 430 -33.40 -19.71 -16.65
CA LYS A 430 -33.90 -20.07 -15.32
C LYS A 430 -34.15 -18.88 -14.43
N LEU A 431 -33.56 -17.73 -14.74
CA LEU A 431 -33.75 -16.49 -13.99
C LEU A 431 -33.52 -15.28 -14.89
N ILE A 432 -34.39 -14.27 -14.74
CA ILE A 432 -34.12 -12.91 -15.19
C ILE A 432 -34.22 -11.94 -14.03
N THR A 433 -33.42 -10.88 -14.04
CA THR A 433 -33.32 -9.90 -12.94
C THR A 433 -33.66 -8.45 -13.35
N PRO A 434 -34.81 -8.19 -13.99
CA PRO A 434 -35.14 -6.87 -14.54
C PRO A 434 -35.48 -5.83 -13.47
N THR A 435 -35.30 -4.56 -13.79
CA THR A 435 -36.06 -3.46 -13.18
C THR A 435 -37.50 -3.42 -13.72
N ILE A 436 -38.40 -2.64 -13.12
CA ILE A 436 -39.78 -2.50 -13.61
C ILE A 436 -39.83 -2.03 -15.08
N ALA A 437 -38.97 -1.07 -15.45
CA ALA A 437 -38.93 -0.53 -16.81
C ALA A 437 -38.42 -1.56 -17.83
N GLU A 438 -37.42 -2.36 -17.44
CA GLU A 438 -36.90 -3.45 -18.27
C GLU A 438 -37.92 -4.58 -18.40
N LEU A 439 -38.63 -4.94 -17.32
CA LEU A 439 -39.70 -5.93 -17.35
C LEU A 439 -40.76 -5.57 -18.39
N SER A 440 -41.18 -4.30 -18.41
CA SER A 440 -42.14 -3.80 -19.40
C SER A 440 -41.59 -3.92 -20.81
N SER A 441 -40.31 -3.62 -21.01
CA SER A 441 -39.65 -3.72 -22.32
C SER A 441 -39.54 -5.18 -22.81
N ILE A 442 -39.22 -6.11 -21.90
CA ILE A 442 -39.17 -7.54 -22.18
C ILE A 442 -40.56 -8.03 -22.56
N TYR A 443 -41.57 -7.73 -21.74
CA TYR A 443 -42.96 -8.12 -21.97
C TYR A 443 -43.45 -7.69 -23.35
N GLU A 444 -43.30 -6.41 -23.69
CA GLU A 444 -43.71 -5.90 -25.00
C GLU A 444 -43.00 -6.60 -26.16
N SER A 445 -41.70 -6.89 -26.01
CA SER A 445 -40.94 -7.61 -27.03
C SER A 445 -41.35 -9.08 -27.19
N MET A 446 -41.92 -9.69 -26.14
CA MET A 446 -42.25 -11.12 -26.09
C MET A 446 -43.70 -11.44 -26.51
N LYS A 447 -44.59 -10.44 -26.65
CA LYS A 447 -46.02 -10.67 -26.95
C LYS A 447 -46.28 -11.57 -28.15
N HIS A 448 -45.45 -11.47 -29.18
CA HIS A 448 -45.56 -12.28 -30.40
C HIS A 448 -45.24 -13.77 -30.20
N LYS A 449 -44.70 -14.16 -29.03
CA LYS A 449 -44.37 -15.54 -28.67
C LYS A 449 -45.42 -16.19 -27.77
N PHE A 450 -46.48 -15.48 -27.38
CA PHE A 450 -47.55 -16.08 -26.58
C PHE A 450 -48.40 -16.97 -27.48
N ASP A 451 -48.27 -18.27 -27.30
CA ASP A 451 -48.95 -19.29 -28.09
C ASP A 451 -50.05 -20.02 -27.29
N ILE A 452 -50.93 -20.71 -28.01
CA ILE A 452 -52.09 -21.39 -27.42
C ILE A 452 -51.71 -22.79 -26.90
N ASP A 453 -50.74 -23.45 -27.52
CA ASP A 453 -50.51 -24.89 -27.35
C ASP A 453 -49.59 -25.20 -26.17
N GLU A 454 -48.55 -24.40 -25.94
CA GLU A 454 -47.54 -24.62 -24.91
C GLU A 454 -47.54 -23.51 -23.84
N TRP A 455 -47.76 -22.25 -24.20
CA TRP A 455 -47.78 -21.13 -23.24
C TRP A 455 -49.08 -21.05 -22.42
N PHE A 456 -50.24 -21.07 -23.08
CA PHE A 456 -51.54 -20.88 -22.44
C PHE A 456 -51.83 -21.90 -21.31
N PRO A 457 -51.52 -23.21 -21.45
CA PRO A 457 -51.75 -24.18 -20.38
C PRO A 457 -51.01 -23.85 -19.07
N ILE A 458 -49.82 -23.23 -19.16
CA ILE A 458 -49.05 -22.83 -17.98
C ILE A 458 -49.74 -21.64 -17.30
N ILE A 459 -50.22 -20.67 -18.07
CA ILE A 459 -50.93 -19.49 -17.55
C ILE A 459 -52.23 -19.90 -16.86
N ASP A 460 -53.01 -20.79 -17.46
CA ASP A 460 -54.24 -21.33 -16.87
C ASP A 460 -53.99 -22.06 -15.54
N SER A 461 -52.79 -22.60 -15.35
CA SER A 461 -52.40 -23.26 -14.10
C SER A 461 -52.10 -22.28 -12.95
N ILE A 462 -51.91 -20.98 -13.22
CA ILE A 462 -51.58 -19.98 -12.20
C ILE A 462 -52.84 -19.46 -11.50
N LYS A 463 -53.93 -19.19 -12.25
CA LYS A 463 -55.20 -18.64 -11.72
C LYS A 463 -54.98 -17.47 -10.72
N PRO A 464 -54.38 -16.35 -11.16
CA PRO A 464 -54.01 -15.27 -10.26
C PRO A 464 -55.24 -14.57 -9.67
N ASP A 465 -55.20 -14.31 -8.35
CA ASP A 465 -56.17 -13.49 -7.63
C ASP A 465 -55.53 -12.15 -7.30
N TYR A 466 -55.68 -11.19 -8.21
CA TYR A 466 -55.02 -9.88 -8.16
C TYR A 466 -55.42 -9.03 -6.96
N ASN A 467 -56.58 -9.28 -6.35
CA ASN A 467 -57.04 -8.56 -5.15
C ASN A 467 -56.15 -8.83 -3.93
N LYS A 468 -55.37 -9.92 -3.98
CA LYS A 468 -54.41 -10.30 -2.95
C LYS A 468 -53.01 -9.80 -3.25
N LEU A 469 -52.80 -8.87 -4.18
CA LEU A 469 -51.46 -8.38 -4.51
C LEU A 469 -51.31 -6.91 -4.12
N ASP A 470 -50.06 -6.43 -4.09
CA ASP A 470 -49.77 -5.02 -3.80
C ASP A 470 -50.36 -4.12 -4.89
N ALA A 471 -51.20 -3.14 -4.50
CA ALA A 471 -51.93 -2.30 -5.44
C ALA A 471 -51.01 -1.44 -6.31
N LYS A 472 -49.90 -0.92 -5.75
CA LYS A 472 -48.97 -0.04 -6.45
C LYS A 472 -48.22 -0.79 -7.56
N LEU A 473 -47.81 -2.04 -7.30
CA LEU A 473 -47.17 -2.88 -8.31
C LEU A 473 -48.18 -3.44 -9.33
N LEU A 474 -49.43 -3.67 -8.91
CA LEU A 474 -50.51 -4.10 -9.79
C LEU A 474 -50.91 -3.03 -10.81
N GLU A 475 -51.05 -1.77 -10.39
CA GLU A 475 -51.34 -0.63 -11.27
C GLU A 475 -50.24 -0.42 -12.32
N LYS A 476 -48.98 -0.71 -11.97
CA LYS A 476 -47.84 -0.67 -12.88
C LYS A 476 -47.75 -1.88 -13.82
N GLY A 477 -48.66 -2.85 -13.69
CA GLY A 477 -48.69 -4.05 -14.53
C GLY A 477 -47.64 -5.11 -14.18
N VAL A 478 -46.92 -4.98 -13.06
CA VAL A 478 -45.75 -5.83 -12.75
C VAL A 478 -46.16 -7.30 -12.65
N PHE A 479 -47.25 -7.61 -11.94
CA PHE A 479 -47.69 -8.98 -11.75
C PHE A 479 -48.20 -9.61 -13.05
N GLN A 480 -48.96 -8.85 -13.84
CA GLN A 480 -49.51 -9.27 -15.12
C GLN A 480 -48.39 -9.60 -16.11
N GLN A 481 -47.37 -8.75 -16.16
CA GLN A 481 -46.19 -8.96 -16.99
C GLN A 481 -45.38 -10.17 -16.50
N CYS A 482 -45.15 -10.30 -15.20
CA CYS A 482 -44.45 -11.46 -14.63
C CYS A 482 -45.18 -12.78 -14.94
N PHE A 483 -46.49 -12.87 -14.68
CA PHE A 483 -47.24 -14.11 -14.94
C PHE A 483 -47.19 -14.52 -16.41
N SER A 484 -47.35 -13.56 -17.33
CA SER A 484 -47.23 -13.82 -18.77
C SER A 484 -45.84 -14.26 -19.21
N LEU A 485 -44.79 -13.89 -18.49
CA LEU A 485 -43.40 -14.22 -18.82
C LEU A 485 -42.88 -15.47 -18.11
N LEU A 486 -43.54 -15.92 -17.04
CA LEU A 486 -43.14 -17.11 -16.26
C LEU A 486 -42.92 -18.37 -17.11
N PRO A 487 -43.73 -18.67 -18.14
CA PRO A 487 -43.49 -19.83 -19.00
C PRO A 487 -42.07 -19.86 -19.61
N PHE A 488 -41.46 -18.72 -19.90
CA PHE A 488 -40.15 -18.63 -20.53
C PHE A 488 -38.98 -18.56 -19.55
N PHE A 489 -39.20 -18.05 -18.33
CA PHE A 489 -38.09 -17.74 -17.40
C PHE A 489 -38.10 -18.51 -16.08
N GLN A 490 -39.20 -19.20 -15.75
CA GLN A 490 -39.45 -19.93 -14.49
C GLN A 490 -39.34 -19.10 -13.20
N ASN A 491 -38.34 -18.24 -13.05
CA ASN A 491 -38.12 -17.32 -11.95
C ASN A 491 -37.84 -15.92 -12.50
N ILE A 492 -38.56 -14.91 -12.01
CA ILE A 492 -38.41 -13.51 -12.39
C ILE A 492 -38.20 -12.73 -11.11
N LEU A 493 -37.00 -12.15 -10.93
CA LEU A 493 -36.64 -11.39 -9.74
C LEU A 493 -36.57 -9.90 -10.11
N VAL A 494 -37.65 -9.18 -9.85
CA VAL A 494 -37.80 -7.77 -10.20
C VAL A 494 -37.13 -6.89 -9.14
N LYS A 495 -36.21 -6.04 -9.56
CA LYS A 495 -35.56 -5.04 -8.72
C LYS A 495 -36.47 -3.83 -8.56
N LEU A 496 -36.77 -3.46 -7.31
CA LEU A 496 -37.66 -2.35 -6.96
C LEU A 496 -36.92 -1.12 -6.42
N GLY A 497 -35.59 -1.10 -6.52
CA GLY A 497 -34.76 -0.01 -5.99
C GLY A 497 -34.75 -0.04 -4.46
N GLY A 498 -35.02 1.10 -3.83
CA GLY A 498 -35.07 1.23 -2.36
C GLY A 498 -36.17 0.41 -1.68
N ASP A 499 -37.17 -0.08 -2.44
CA ASP A 499 -38.25 -0.92 -1.93
C ASP A 499 -37.82 -2.41 -1.81
N GLY A 500 -36.63 -2.79 -2.29
CA GLY A 500 -36.12 -4.17 -2.24
C GLY A 500 -36.34 -4.94 -3.53
N VAL A 501 -36.75 -6.22 -3.44
CA VAL A 501 -36.93 -7.09 -4.63
C VAL A 501 -38.19 -7.96 -4.54
N LEU A 502 -38.79 -8.23 -5.70
CA LEU A 502 -39.96 -9.10 -5.86
C LEU A 502 -39.56 -10.34 -6.67
N LEU A 503 -39.74 -11.53 -6.10
CA LEU A 503 -39.57 -12.78 -6.82
C LEU A 503 -40.94 -13.34 -7.23
N VAL A 504 -41.10 -13.63 -8.52
CA VAL A 504 -42.24 -14.38 -9.06
C VAL A 504 -41.71 -15.65 -9.68
N SER A 505 -42.16 -16.83 -9.23
CA SER A 505 -41.60 -18.13 -9.67
C SER A 505 -42.68 -19.17 -9.94
N LEU A 506 -42.41 -20.12 -10.84
CA LEU A 506 -43.20 -21.35 -11.00
C LEU A 506 -42.88 -22.35 -9.87
N CYS A 507 -43.90 -23.06 -9.40
CA CYS A 507 -43.84 -24.00 -8.28
C CYS A 507 -44.80 -25.17 -8.48
N GLN A 508 -44.37 -26.41 -8.20
CA GLN A 508 -45.18 -27.63 -8.44
C GLN A 508 -45.75 -28.27 -7.16
N GLN A 509 -45.05 -28.23 -6.02
CA GLN A 509 -45.50 -28.79 -4.73
C GLN A 509 -46.04 -27.71 -3.78
N GLU A 510 -46.73 -28.07 -2.69
CA GLU A 510 -47.14 -27.11 -1.65
C GLU A 510 -45.94 -26.27 -1.16
N HIS A 511 -46.15 -24.95 -1.09
CA HIS A 511 -45.09 -24.03 -0.70
C HIS A 511 -44.96 -23.99 0.82
N VAL A 512 -43.73 -24.21 1.30
CA VAL A 512 -43.40 -24.08 2.71
C VAL A 512 -43.22 -22.60 3.03
N LYS A 513 -44.18 -22.02 3.75
CA LYS A 513 -44.10 -20.61 4.21
C LYS A 513 -43.05 -20.45 5.32
N LEU A 514 -42.33 -19.33 5.25
CA LEU A 514 -41.56 -18.79 6.38
C LEU A 514 -42.31 -17.59 6.96
N ASP A 515 -42.28 -17.41 8.28
CA ASP A 515 -43.08 -16.43 9.02
C ASP A 515 -42.71 -14.95 8.77
N SER A 516 -41.76 -14.65 7.88
CA SER A 516 -41.07 -13.35 7.82
C SER A 516 -41.30 -12.49 6.57
N GLY A 517 -42.18 -12.86 5.63
CA GLY A 517 -42.41 -12.06 4.41
C GLY A 517 -43.72 -12.32 3.67
N TYR A 518 -44.14 -11.36 2.83
CA TYR A 518 -45.34 -11.46 1.99
C TYR A 518 -45.14 -12.51 0.89
N SER A 519 -45.52 -13.75 1.17
CA SER A 519 -45.46 -14.88 0.25
C SER A 519 -46.87 -15.36 -0.09
N LYS A 520 -47.21 -15.38 -1.39
CA LYS A 520 -48.54 -15.74 -1.89
C LYS A 520 -48.45 -16.69 -3.07
N ARG A 521 -49.15 -17.82 -2.95
CA ARG A 521 -49.27 -18.84 -3.99
C ARG A 521 -50.52 -18.61 -4.84
N PHE A 522 -50.37 -18.75 -6.14
CA PHE A 522 -51.45 -18.76 -7.13
C PHE A 522 -51.27 -19.98 -8.02
N GLY A 523 -52.02 -21.05 -7.77
CA GLY A 523 -51.90 -22.29 -8.53
C GLY A 523 -50.47 -22.82 -8.53
N ASN A 524 -49.84 -22.84 -9.71
CA ASN A 524 -48.44 -23.23 -9.92
C ASN A 524 -47.45 -22.06 -9.95
N ALA A 525 -47.81 -20.89 -9.44
CA ALA A 525 -46.89 -19.77 -9.25
C ALA A 525 -46.85 -19.31 -7.79
N ILE A 526 -45.75 -18.65 -7.45
CA ILE A 526 -45.56 -17.99 -6.18
C ILE A 526 -45.01 -16.59 -6.37
N VAL A 527 -45.49 -15.67 -5.53
CA VAL A 527 -45.06 -14.29 -5.42
C VAL A 527 -44.48 -14.08 -4.02
N GLU A 528 -43.22 -13.67 -3.95
CA GLU A 528 -42.49 -13.43 -2.69
C GLU A 528 -41.85 -12.04 -2.73
N TYR A 529 -42.20 -11.22 -1.75
CA TYR A 529 -41.60 -9.90 -1.57
C TYR A 529 -40.50 -9.93 -0.52
N PHE A 530 -39.33 -9.38 -0.88
CA PHE A 530 -38.18 -9.23 -0.01
C PHE A 530 -37.93 -7.74 0.19
N PRO A 531 -38.27 -7.17 1.36
CA PRO A 531 -37.94 -5.78 1.64
C PRO A 531 -36.43 -5.58 1.66
N ILE A 532 -36.01 -4.33 1.52
CA ILE A 532 -34.62 -3.94 1.72
C ILE A 532 -34.14 -4.39 3.12
N PRO A 533 -32.91 -4.89 3.27
CA PRO A 533 -32.35 -5.21 4.58
C PRO A 533 -32.30 -3.99 5.49
N LYS A 534 -32.48 -4.17 6.80
CA LYS A 534 -32.43 -3.07 7.78
C LYS A 534 -31.11 -2.32 7.76
N GLU A 535 -30.02 -3.06 7.52
CA GLU A 535 -28.67 -2.54 7.39
C GLU A 535 -28.52 -1.59 6.19
N ASN A 536 -29.44 -1.67 5.22
CA ASN A 536 -29.43 -0.86 4.01
C ASN A 536 -30.43 0.32 4.04
N GLU A 537 -31.31 0.45 5.05
CA GLU A 537 -32.40 1.45 5.09
C GLU A 537 -31.92 2.92 5.14
N ASN A 538 -30.69 3.16 5.63
CA ASN A 538 -30.14 4.52 5.83
C ASN A 538 -28.75 4.70 5.20
N LEU A 539 -28.46 3.98 4.11
CA LEU A 539 -27.17 4.13 3.43
C LEU A 539 -27.05 5.53 2.83
N LYS A 540 -25.90 6.18 3.07
CA LYS A 540 -25.50 7.35 2.29
C LYS A 540 -25.12 6.87 0.89
N ILE A 541 -26.05 6.95 -0.05
CA ILE A 541 -25.84 6.56 -1.43
C ILE A 541 -24.84 7.53 -2.06
N VAL A 542 -23.77 6.97 -2.62
CA VAL A 542 -22.68 7.71 -3.25
C VAL A 542 -22.68 7.47 -4.75
N ASN A 543 -22.94 6.23 -5.16
CA ASN A 543 -23.06 5.86 -6.56
C ASN A 543 -24.06 4.71 -6.68
N VAL A 544 -25.03 4.83 -7.59
CA VAL A 544 -26.04 3.78 -7.84
C VAL A 544 -25.61 2.74 -8.88
N THR A 545 -24.54 3.03 -9.63
CA THR A 545 -24.04 2.14 -10.68
C THR A 545 -23.42 0.86 -10.09
N GLY A 546 -23.71 -0.28 -10.71
CA GLY A 546 -23.14 -1.58 -10.31
C GLY A 546 -23.80 -2.25 -9.09
N ALA A 547 -24.78 -1.63 -8.43
CA ALA A 547 -25.49 -2.26 -7.31
C ALA A 547 -26.33 -3.47 -7.78
N GLY A 548 -26.99 -3.35 -8.94
CA GLY A 548 -27.68 -4.46 -9.60
C GLY A 548 -26.72 -5.57 -10.01
N ASP A 549 -25.59 -5.21 -10.63
CA ASP A 549 -24.54 -6.16 -11.03
C ASP A 549 -23.99 -6.94 -9.83
N THR A 550 -23.77 -6.25 -8.70
CA THR A 550 -23.27 -6.87 -7.46
C THR A 550 -24.29 -7.79 -6.84
N PHE A 551 -25.58 -7.38 -6.84
CA PHE A 551 -26.69 -8.24 -6.42
C PHE A 551 -26.69 -9.55 -7.22
N VAL A 552 -26.59 -9.46 -8.56
CA VAL A 552 -26.61 -10.63 -9.44
C VAL A 552 -25.35 -11.48 -9.31
N GLY A 553 -24.17 -10.87 -9.20
CA GLY A 553 -22.92 -11.59 -9.00
C GLY A 553 -22.91 -12.37 -7.69
N TYR A 554 -23.45 -11.80 -6.60
CA TYR A 554 -23.60 -12.52 -5.34
C TYR A 554 -24.55 -13.71 -5.48
N LEU A 555 -25.71 -13.46 -6.10
CA LEU A 555 -26.76 -14.45 -6.32
C LEU A 555 -26.25 -15.64 -7.15
N ALA A 556 -25.58 -15.37 -8.28
CA ALA A 556 -25.01 -16.39 -9.16
C ALA A 556 -23.89 -17.17 -8.45
N GLY A 557 -23.02 -16.48 -7.70
CA GLY A 557 -21.96 -17.12 -6.93
C GLY A 557 -22.49 -18.10 -5.87
N LYS A 558 -23.60 -17.77 -5.21
CA LYS A 558 -24.26 -18.69 -4.25
C LYS A 558 -25.01 -19.84 -4.93
N LEU A 559 -25.55 -19.62 -6.12
CA LEU A 559 -26.24 -20.66 -6.88
C LEU A 559 -25.33 -21.86 -7.20
N SER A 560 -24.03 -21.62 -7.38
CA SER A 560 -23.02 -22.70 -7.57
C SER A 560 -22.94 -23.69 -6.39
N LYS A 561 -23.36 -23.26 -5.19
CA LYS A 561 -23.32 -24.08 -3.97
C LYS A 561 -24.70 -24.63 -3.60
N THR A 562 -25.75 -23.85 -3.85
CA THR A 562 -27.13 -24.20 -3.49
C THR A 562 -28.07 -23.82 -4.62
N ASN A 563 -28.58 -24.82 -5.35
CA ASN A 563 -29.51 -24.60 -6.44
C ASN A 563 -30.95 -24.39 -5.93
N TRP A 564 -31.34 -23.14 -5.70
CA TRP A 564 -32.66 -22.75 -5.23
C TRP A 564 -33.65 -22.37 -6.35
N LEU A 565 -33.24 -22.42 -7.62
CA LEU A 565 -34.10 -22.09 -8.78
C LEU A 565 -35.03 -23.24 -9.20
N GLN A 566 -35.18 -24.27 -8.38
CA GLN A 566 -35.98 -25.46 -8.67
C GLN A 566 -37.47 -25.20 -8.42
N THR A 567 -38.36 -25.81 -9.20
CA THR A 567 -39.83 -25.73 -8.99
C THR A 567 -40.31 -26.50 -7.76
N ASN A 568 -39.48 -27.40 -7.23
CA ASN A 568 -39.75 -28.18 -6.03
C ASN A 568 -38.65 -27.91 -5.00
N LEU A 569 -38.96 -27.12 -3.97
CA LEU A 569 -38.01 -26.75 -2.93
C LEU A 569 -38.32 -27.46 -1.62
N THR A 570 -37.30 -28.05 -1.00
CA THR A 570 -37.37 -28.50 0.39
C THR A 570 -37.36 -27.30 1.33
N LYS A 571 -37.80 -27.49 2.59
CA LYS A 571 -37.79 -26.43 3.61
C LYS A 571 -36.42 -25.76 3.76
N ASP A 572 -35.33 -26.53 3.71
CA ASP A 572 -33.96 -26.02 3.83
C ASP A 572 -33.54 -25.18 2.62
N LEU A 573 -33.98 -25.56 1.41
CA LEU A 573 -33.74 -24.77 0.20
C LEU A 573 -34.55 -23.47 0.19
N VAL A 574 -35.77 -23.48 0.74
CA VAL A 574 -36.55 -22.25 0.94
C VAL A 574 -35.80 -21.31 1.89
N GLN A 575 -35.30 -21.79 3.03
CA GLN A 575 -34.52 -20.96 3.94
C GLN A 575 -33.24 -20.42 3.29
N SER A 576 -32.55 -21.26 2.52
CA SER A 576 -31.34 -20.87 1.79
C SER A 576 -31.63 -19.79 0.75
N LYS A 577 -32.73 -19.91 0.00
CA LYS A 577 -33.18 -18.87 -0.95
C LYS A 577 -33.35 -17.51 -0.26
N TYR A 578 -34.04 -17.49 0.88
CA TYR A 578 -34.25 -16.25 1.63
C TYR A 578 -32.93 -15.62 2.08
N ASP A 579 -32.03 -16.42 2.64
CA ASP A 579 -30.70 -15.96 3.06
C ASP A 579 -29.87 -15.42 1.88
N ILE A 580 -29.90 -16.12 0.74
CA ILE A 580 -29.18 -15.73 -0.48
C ILE A 580 -29.72 -14.39 -1.00
N ILE A 581 -31.04 -14.22 -1.12
CA ILE A 581 -31.63 -12.97 -1.60
C ILE A 581 -31.35 -11.82 -0.63
N TYR A 582 -31.50 -12.05 0.68
CA TYR A 582 -31.18 -11.06 1.71
C TYR A 582 -29.72 -10.59 1.62
N LYS A 583 -28.77 -11.52 1.58
CA LYS A 583 -27.34 -11.19 1.47
C LYS A 583 -26.96 -10.59 0.12
N SER A 584 -27.67 -10.94 -0.96
CA SER A 584 -27.49 -10.28 -2.27
C SER A 584 -27.88 -8.80 -2.18
N GLN A 585 -28.97 -8.47 -1.46
CA GLN A 585 -29.35 -7.07 -1.20
C GLN A 585 -28.29 -6.35 -0.33
N LEU A 586 -27.75 -7.00 0.71
CA LEU A 586 -26.65 -6.42 1.51
C LEU A 586 -25.41 -6.12 0.65
N ALA A 587 -25.01 -7.05 -0.23
CA ALA A 587 -23.89 -6.85 -1.14
C ALA A 587 -24.12 -5.67 -2.10
N ALA A 588 -25.35 -5.49 -2.59
CA ALA A 588 -25.73 -4.32 -3.37
C ALA A 588 -25.58 -3.03 -2.56
N GLY A 589 -26.03 -3.01 -1.30
CA GLY A 589 -25.90 -1.88 -0.39
C GLY A 589 -24.45 -1.45 -0.15
N LEU A 590 -23.53 -2.41 0.02
CA LEU A 590 -22.09 -2.13 0.14
C LEU A 590 -21.49 -1.49 -1.12
N SER A 591 -22.05 -1.77 -2.30
CA SER A 591 -21.60 -1.14 -3.54
C SER A 591 -22.12 0.29 -3.68
N LEU A 592 -23.30 0.59 -3.10
CA LEU A 592 -23.90 1.93 -3.11
C LEU A 592 -23.14 2.96 -2.25
N THR A 593 -22.36 2.50 -1.26
CA THR A 593 -21.61 3.36 -0.32
C THR A 593 -20.14 3.53 -0.69
N ARG A 594 -19.68 2.96 -1.81
CA ARG A 594 -18.27 2.95 -2.20
C ARG A 594 -17.85 4.30 -2.81
N ILE A 595 -17.27 5.15 -1.98
CA ILE A 595 -16.66 6.43 -2.36
C ILE A 595 -15.23 6.18 -2.93
N PRO A 596 -14.75 6.91 -3.97
CA PRO A 596 -13.34 6.89 -4.35
C PRO A 596 -12.50 7.18 -3.11
N LEU A 597 -11.48 6.38 -2.84
CA LEU A 597 -10.91 6.31 -1.49
C LEU A 597 -10.36 7.65 -0.93
N LEU A 598 -10.05 8.61 -1.80
CA LEU A 598 -9.74 9.99 -1.43
C LEU A 598 -10.91 10.78 -0.82
N ALA A 599 -12.15 10.45 -1.16
CA ALA A 599 -13.35 11.03 -0.55
C ALA A 599 -13.90 10.18 0.64
N LEU A 600 -13.29 9.01 0.92
CA LEU A 600 -13.49 8.20 2.15
C LEU A 600 -12.60 8.63 3.30
N LEU A 601 -11.58 9.45 3.05
CA LEU A 601 -10.81 10.02 4.14
C LEU A 601 -11.79 10.80 5.01
N PRO A 602 -11.80 10.62 6.35
CA PRO A 602 -12.60 11.46 7.25
C PRO A 602 -12.09 12.91 7.25
N PHE A 603 -11.31 13.32 6.26
CA PHE A 603 -10.64 14.59 6.09
C PHE A 603 -10.85 15.02 4.64
N ARG A 604 -11.82 15.90 4.38
CA ARG A 604 -12.11 16.49 3.07
C ARG A 604 -11.33 17.79 2.91
N ASN A 605 -10.66 17.96 1.78
CA ASN A 605 -9.97 19.21 1.44
C ASN A 605 -10.97 20.20 0.82
N ILE A 606 -11.12 21.41 1.36
CA ILE A 606 -12.20 22.35 0.99
C ILE A 606 -11.68 23.59 0.24
N ASN A 607 -10.87 23.39 -0.82
CA ASN A 607 -10.21 24.44 -1.63
C ASN A 607 -8.98 25.12 -0.99
N GLU A 608 -8.19 25.74 -1.87
CA GLU A 608 -6.84 26.32 -1.70
C GLU A 608 -5.80 25.39 -1.06
N THR A 609 -4.59 25.37 -1.64
CA THR A 609 -3.49 24.52 -1.15
C THR A 609 -2.22 25.31 -0.96
N VAL A 610 -1.39 24.86 -0.03
CA VAL A 610 -0.05 25.37 0.21
C VAL A 610 1.01 24.34 -0.15
N GLU A 611 2.05 24.78 -0.83
CA GLU A 611 3.21 23.95 -1.14
C GLU A 611 4.14 23.92 0.09
N VAL A 612 4.23 22.76 0.73
CA VAL A 612 5.09 22.56 1.91
C VAL A 612 6.50 22.12 1.49
N ASP A 613 6.58 21.26 0.47
CA ASP A 613 7.82 20.80 -0.15
C ASP A 613 7.53 20.34 -1.58
N ASN A 614 8.37 20.74 -2.53
CA ASN A 614 8.16 20.48 -3.96
C ASN A 614 8.14 18.99 -4.32
N SER A 615 8.60 18.11 -3.42
CA SER A 615 8.59 16.67 -3.66
C SER A 615 7.26 16.02 -3.28
N ILE A 616 6.41 16.63 -2.46
CA ILE A 616 5.16 16.04 -1.98
C ILE A 616 3.93 16.79 -2.49
N ASN A 617 2.77 16.14 -2.40
CA ASN A 617 1.51 16.76 -2.75
C ASN A 617 1.24 17.97 -1.82
N PRO A 618 0.69 19.08 -2.35
CA PRO A 618 0.31 20.23 -1.56
C PRO A 618 -0.65 19.90 -0.41
N PHE A 619 -0.62 20.73 0.62
CA PHE A 619 -1.44 20.60 1.79
C PHE A 619 -2.64 21.55 1.67
N PRO A 620 -3.86 21.14 2.01
CA PRO A 620 -5.02 22.01 1.95
C PRO A 620 -4.93 23.11 3.02
N TYR A 621 -5.58 24.25 2.77
CA TYR A 621 -5.81 25.27 3.80
C TYR A 621 -6.89 24.86 4.79
N GLU A 622 -7.89 24.09 4.35
CA GLU A 622 -8.98 23.62 5.20
C GLU A 622 -9.18 22.11 5.07
N ILE A 623 -9.42 21.48 6.21
CA ILE A 623 -9.75 20.06 6.32
C ILE A 623 -11.07 19.90 7.08
N GLU A 624 -12.03 19.19 6.52
CA GLU A 624 -13.29 18.87 7.20
C GLU A 624 -13.40 17.38 7.55
N THR A 625 -13.76 17.13 8.79
CA THR A 625 -14.21 15.83 9.29
C THR A 625 -15.72 15.77 9.38
N PRO A 626 -16.33 14.58 9.53
CA PRO A 626 -17.78 14.48 9.75
C PRO A 626 -18.31 15.33 10.91
N THR A 627 -17.45 15.69 11.86
CA THR A 627 -17.83 16.39 13.10
C THR A 627 -17.25 17.80 13.23
N ARG A 628 -16.20 18.16 12.48
CA ARG A 628 -15.39 19.38 12.71
C ARG A 628 -14.80 19.94 11.44
N LYS A 629 -14.67 21.26 11.38
CA LYS A 629 -13.94 21.97 10.31
C LYS A 629 -12.65 22.53 10.88
N TYR A 630 -11.54 22.15 10.26
CA TYR A 630 -10.19 22.54 10.65
C TYR A 630 -9.61 23.55 9.66
N GLN A 631 -8.95 24.57 10.18
CA GLN A 631 -8.21 25.57 9.41
C GLN A 631 -6.71 25.43 9.66
N LEU A 632 -5.91 25.59 8.60
CA LEU A 632 -4.46 25.52 8.67
C LEU A 632 -3.93 26.59 9.63
N LEU A 633 -3.23 26.14 10.67
CA LEU A 633 -2.56 26.98 11.64
C LEU A 633 -1.08 27.17 11.28
N GLY A 634 -0.44 26.18 10.66
CA GLY A 634 0.92 26.33 10.13
C GLY A 634 1.45 25.05 9.50
N TYR A 635 2.52 25.17 8.74
CA TYR A 635 3.13 24.08 7.97
C TYR A 635 4.65 24.24 7.83
N GLY A 636 5.34 23.13 7.56
CA GLY A 636 6.78 23.15 7.33
C GLY A 636 7.36 21.77 7.05
N VAL A 637 8.68 21.70 7.00
CA VAL A 637 9.40 20.44 6.74
C VAL A 637 10.29 20.10 7.93
N ARG A 638 10.13 18.89 8.48
CA ARG A 638 11.10 18.38 9.44
C ARG A 638 12.35 17.93 8.69
N SER A 639 13.51 18.40 9.16
CA SER A 639 14.81 17.98 8.62
C SER A 639 15.71 17.47 9.74
N VAL A 640 16.61 16.54 9.44
CA VAL A 640 17.68 16.15 10.35
C VAL A 640 18.70 17.28 10.36
N THR A 641 18.80 17.99 11.49
CA THR A 641 19.49 19.28 11.65
C THR A 641 20.97 19.26 11.23
N PHE A 642 21.62 18.10 11.29
CA PHE A 642 23.03 17.91 10.99
C PHE A 642 23.35 17.73 9.48
N ILE A 643 22.40 17.25 8.67
CA ILE A 643 22.61 16.92 7.25
C ILE A 643 21.59 17.58 6.31
N SER A 644 20.75 18.48 6.81
CA SER A 644 19.65 19.13 6.07
C SER A 644 18.76 18.14 5.31
N PHE A 645 18.63 16.93 5.87
CA PHE A 645 17.94 15.82 5.21
C PHE A 645 16.47 15.85 5.59
N LYS A 646 15.60 16.13 4.61
CA LYS A 646 14.15 16.27 4.80
C LYS A 646 13.51 14.92 5.15
N VAL A 647 12.72 14.85 6.22
CA VAL A 647 12.12 13.62 6.72
C VAL A 647 10.65 13.52 6.27
N TYR A 648 9.86 14.55 6.53
CA TYR A 648 8.47 14.68 6.10
C TYR A 648 8.01 16.13 6.11
N GLY A 649 6.99 16.42 5.30
CA GLY A 649 6.17 17.62 5.46
C GLY A 649 5.20 17.44 6.62
N ILE A 650 4.95 18.52 7.35
CA ILE A 650 4.04 18.58 8.51
C ILE A 650 3.15 19.82 8.40
N ALA A 651 1.88 19.68 8.76
CA ALA A 651 0.99 20.81 9.01
C ALA A 651 0.14 20.58 10.25
N ILE A 652 -0.10 21.67 10.98
CA ILE A 652 -0.98 21.73 12.14
C ILE A 652 -2.22 22.53 11.72
N TYR A 653 -3.39 21.96 11.98
CA TYR A 653 -4.69 22.59 11.79
C TYR A 653 -5.41 22.72 13.13
N ILE A 654 -6.21 23.77 13.30
CA ILE A 654 -7.05 24.00 14.48
C ILE A 654 -8.52 23.94 14.11
N ASP A 655 -9.36 23.38 14.99
CA ASP A 655 -10.82 23.47 14.85
C ASP A 655 -11.23 24.94 14.80
N LYS A 656 -12.02 25.33 13.80
CA LYS A 656 -12.46 26.71 13.62
C LYS A 656 -13.18 27.27 14.86
N ASN A 657 -13.85 26.41 15.63
CA ASN A 657 -14.52 26.82 16.87
C ASN A 657 -13.55 27.11 18.03
N ASP A 658 -12.31 26.64 17.95
CA ASP A 658 -11.28 26.81 18.97
C ASP A 658 -10.29 27.94 18.64
N ILE A 659 -10.39 28.58 17.47
CA ILE A 659 -9.57 29.74 17.09
C ILE A 659 -9.57 30.84 18.18
N PRO A 660 -10.71 31.22 18.80
CA PRO A 660 -10.73 32.25 19.85
C PRO A 660 -9.96 31.88 21.12
N LYS A 661 -9.52 30.62 21.26
CA LYS A 661 -8.77 30.10 22.42
C LYS A 661 -7.26 30.05 22.15
N LEU A 662 -6.80 30.45 20.97
CA LEU A 662 -5.38 30.51 20.64
C LEU A 662 -4.64 31.43 21.63
N LYS A 663 -3.42 31.02 21.97
CA LYS A 663 -2.50 31.78 22.82
C LYS A 663 -1.17 31.93 22.10
N GLU A 664 -0.36 32.89 22.53
CA GLU A 664 1.03 32.96 22.09
C GLU A 664 1.73 31.62 22.36
N PRO A 665 2.52 31.10 21.40
CA PRO A 665 3.15 29.78 21.49
C PRO A 665 4.40 29.77 22.41
N THR A 666 4.24 30.27 23.64
CA THR A 666 5.16 30.00 24.76
C THR A 666 4.93 28.58 25.28
N ASP A 667 5.85 28.02 26.07
CA ASP A 667 5.68 26.65 26.60
C ASP A 667 4.35 26.50 27.38
N ASP A 668 3.96 27.51 28.16
CA ASP A 668 2.69 27.53 28.89
C ASP A 668 1.49 27.73 27.96
N GLY A 669 1.61 28.62 26.96
CA GLY A 669 0.58 28.80 25.95
C GLY A 669 0.33 27.54 25.12
N ILE A 670 1.38 26.81 24.78
CA ILE A 670 1.31 25.52 24.07
C ILE A 670 0.58 24.48 24.93
N ARG A 671 0.93 24.36 26.23
CA ARG A 671 0.27 23.45 27.16
C ARG A 671 -1.22 23.73 27.28
N ASP A 672 -1.58 25.00 27.40
CA ASP A 672 -2.97 25.45 27.47
C ASP A 672 -3.73 25.15 26.18
N MET A 673 -3.16 25.50 25.03
CA MET A 673 -3.76 25.22 23.72
C MET A 673 -4.02 23.73 23.52
N VAL A 674 -3.03 22.86 23.76
CA VAL A 674 -3.19 21.39 23.60
C VAL A 674 -4.29 20.84 24.52
N SER A 675 -4.46 21.42 25.71
CA SER A 675 -5.46 21.00 26.68
C SER A 675 -6.88 21.51 26.37
N ASN A 676 -6.99 22.68 25.73
CA ASN A 676 -8.27 23.39 25.56
C ASN A 676 -8.82 23.40 24.13
N CYS A 677 -7.98 23.10 23.14
CA CYS A 677 -8.30 23.14 21.72
C CYS A 677 -8.26 21.75 21.09
N ASN A 678 -8.92 21.63 19.95
CA ASN A 678 -8.83 20.48 19.06
C ASN A 678 -7.90 20.81 17.90
N PHE A 679 -6.92 19.94 17.68
CA PHE A 679 -6.00 20.05 16.55
C PHE A 679 -6.08 18.83 15.65
N LEU A 680 -5.71 19.02 14.39
CA LEU A 680 -5.41 17.94 13.48
C LEU A 680 -4.00 18.18 12.95
N VAL A 681 -3.13 17.20 13.06
CA VAL A 681 -1.78 17.27 12.48
C VAL A 681 -1.68 16.29 11.34
N ARG A 682 -1.25 16.78 10.18
CA ARG A 682 -0.99 15.97 8.99
C ARG A 682 0.51 15.84 8.76
N LEU A 683 0.98 14.61 8.61
CA LEU A 683 2.34 14.27 8.22
C LEU A 683 2.34 13.58 6.85
N THR A 684 3.30 13.94 5.99
CA THR A 684 3.48 13.33 4.68
C THR A 684 4.97 13.06 4.41
N PRO A 685 5.41 11.79 4.27
CA PRO A 685 6.80 11.47 3.99
C PRO A 685 7.25 12.06 2.65
N VAL A 686 8.43 12.69 2.63
CA VAL A 686 9.06 13.20 1.39
C VAL A 686 9.78 12.09 0.60
N ARG A 687 9.90 10.91 1.19
CA ARG A 687 10.56 9.71 0.67
C ARG A 687 9.88 8.47 1.24
N ASN A 688 10.11 7.31 0.63
CA ASN A 688 9.63 6.04 1.19
C ASN A 688 10.28 5.81 2.56
N THR A 689 9.47 5.43 3.54
CA THR A 689 9.89 5.05 4.89
C THR A 689 9.07 3.84 5.34
N ASP A 690 9.08 3.52 6.63
CA ASP A 690 8.21 2.51 7.23
C ASP A 690 7.61 2.99 8.56
N PHE A 691 6.61 2.25 9.04
CA PHE A 691 5.90 2.58 10.28
C PHE A 691 6.80 2.52 11.52
N ASN A 692 7.81 1.64 11.56
CA ASN A 692 8.73 1.55 12.69
C ASN A 692 9.61 2.79 12.78
N HIS A 693 10.14 3.24 11.65
CA HIS A 693 10.96 4.44 11.58
C HIS A 693 10.18 5.69 12.01
N LEU A 694 8.91 5.82 11.57
CA LEU A 694 8.05 6.93 12.03
C LEU A 694 7.77 6.87 13.54
N LYS A 695 7.42 5.68 14.05
CA LYS A 695 7.18 5.44 15.48
C LYS A 695 8.40 5.81 16.32
N ASP A 696 9.57 5.28 15.98
CA ASP A 696 10.81 5.51 16.73
C ASP A 696 11.21 6.99 16.65
N GLY A 697 11.00 7.62 15.49
CA GLY A 697 11.20 9.06 15.32
C GLY A 697 10.29 9.93 16.21
N LEU A 698 9.03 9.53 16.40
CA LEU A 698 8.09 10.22 17.31
C LEU A 698 8.47 10.00 18.78
N ILE A 699 8.80 8.76 19.17
CA ILE A 699 9.24 8.43 20.55
C ILE A 699 10.51 9.20 20.91
N LYS A 700 11.52 9.17 20.04
CA LYS A 700 12.77 9.94 20.23
C LYS A 700 12.47 11.43 20.41
N SER A 701 11.52 11.97 19.64
CA SER A 701 11.11 13.39 19.74
C SER A 701 10.49 13.71 21.09
N ILE A 702 9.51 12.91 21.55
CA ILE A 702 8.84 13.09 22.85
C ILE A 702 9.85 13.09 24.00
N LEU A 703 10.77 12.13 24.00
CA LEU A 703 11.78 11.95 25.05
C LEU A 703 12.91 12.99 25.00
N ALA A 704 13.06 13.72 23.89
CA ALA A 704 14.11 14.73 23.75
C ALA A 704 13.81 16.02 24.53
N HIS A 705 12.56 16.27 24.95
CA HIS A 705 12.23 17.51 25.64
C HIS A 705 12.66 17.45 27.11
N GLU A 706 13.22 18.52 27.66
CA GLU A 706 13.75 18.51 29.04
C GLU A 706 12.68 18.17 30.08
N SER A 707 11.45 18.66 29.88
CA SER A 707 10.33 18.39 30.79
C SER A 707 9.85 16.94 30.77
N SER A 708 10.21 16.13 29.75
CA SER A 708 9.87 14.70 29.72
C SER A 708 10.56 13.89 30.81
N LYS A 709 11.74 14.33 31.29
CA LYS A 709 12.51 13.65 32.34
C LYS A 709 11.84 13.66 33.71
N GLN A 710 10.87 14.55 33.91
CA GLN A 710 10.17 14.75 35.19
C GLN A 710 8.75 14.15 35.17
N LEU A 711 8.37 13.47 34.08
CA LEU A 711 7.02 12.96 33.85
C LEU A 711 7.06 11.44 33.72
N ASP A 712 6.01 10.76 34.23
CA ASP A 712 5.81 9.33 33.96
C ASP A 712 5.02 9.17 32.65
N LEU A 713 5.75 8.88 31.57
CA LEU A 713 5.19 8.73 30.22
C LEU A 713 5.04 7.26 29.79
N ASN A 714 5.23 6.30 30.70
CA ASN A 714 5.34 4.89 30.34
C ASN A 714 4.09 4.36 29.65
N LEU A 715 2.90 4.71 30.17
CA LEU A 715 1.62 4.31 29.59
C LEU A 715 1.45 4.90 28.18
N GLY A 716 1.60 6.22 28.03
CA GLY A 716 1.42 6.90 26.74
C GLY A 716 2.42 6.45 25.68
N LEU A 717 3.68 6.17 26.06
CA LEU A 717 4.68 5.62 25.14
C LEU A 717 4.35 4.19 24.73
N GLN A 718 3.74 3.39 25.61
CA GLN A 718 3.30 2.04 25.27
C GLN A 718 2.09 2.08 24.33
N GLU A 719 1.10 2.94 24.58
CA GLU A 719 -0.04 3.17 23.69
C GLU A 719 0.42 3.63 22.29
N LEU A 720 1.41 4.52 22.23
CA LEU A 720 2.00 4.95 20.97
C LEU A 720 2.72 3.81 20.25
N ARG A 721 3.45 2.94 20.97
CA ARG A 721 4.04 1.73 20.34
C ARG A 721 2.96 0.79 19.81
N ASP A 722 1.87 0.64 20.55
CA ASP A 722 0.76 -0.22 20.18
C ASP A 722 0.00 0.31 18.95
N ALA A 723 -0.16 1.63 18.84
CA ALA A 723 -0.74 2.27 17.65
C ALA A 723 0.07 1.97 16.37
N PHE A 724 1.38 1.78 16.50
CA PHE A 724 2.27 1.45 15.38
C PHE A 724 2.62 -0.05 15.29
N LYS A 725 1.77 -0.96 15.80
CA LYS A 725 1.94 -2.42 15.61
C LYS A 725 1.86 -2.87 14.14
N ILE A 726 1.34 -2.01 13.27
CA ILE A 726 1.25 -2.26 11.83
C ILE A 726 2.66 -2.30 11.24
N ARG A 727 2.99 -3.39 10.56
CA ARG A 727 4.25 -3.55 9.82
C ARG A 727 4.03 -3.17 8.37
N GLY A 728 5.04 -2.59 7.74
CA GLY A 728 5.02 -2.26 6.32
C GLY A 728 5.65 -0.92 6.01
N SER A 729 5.85 -0.67 4.71
CA SER A 729 6.34 0.61 4.22
C SER A 729 5.27 1.69 4.31
N VAL A 730 5.70 2.92 4.55
CA VAL A 730 4.94 4.16 4.36
C VAL A 730 5.56 4.90 3.17
N PRO A 731 5.05 4.65 1.95
CA PRO A 731 5.47 5.36 0.76
C PRO A 731 5.44 6.88 0.86
N LYS A 732 6.24 7.51 0.00
CA LYS A 732 6.14 8.95 -0.27
C LYS A 732 4.71 9.33 -0.66
N ASN A 733 4.24 10.49 -0.18
CA ASN A 733 2.88 11.02 -0.36
C ASN A 733 1.75 10.34 0.41
N ASP A 734 2.04 9.31 1.19
CA ASP A 734 1.04 8.78 2.11
C ASP A 734 0.80 9.74 3.28
N LEU A 735 -0.36 9.61 3.90
CA LEU A 735 -0.86 10.54 4.90
C LEU A 735 -0.91 9.86 6.26
N LEU A 736 -0.30 10.49 7.26
CA LEU A 736 -0.46 10.12 8.65
C LEU A 736 -1.12 11.29 9.38
N PHE A 737 -2.25 11.03 10.01
CA PHE A 737 -3.01 12.02 10.78
C PHE A 737 -2.89 11.75 12.27
N MET A 738 -2.75 12.83 13.03
CA MET A 738 -2.84 12.85 14.50
C MET A 738 -3.95 13.83 14.88
N GLU A 739 -5.09 13.30 15.29
CA GLU A 739 -6.21 14.11 15.76
C GLU A 739 -6.09 14.29 17.27
N PHE A 740 -6.00 15.54 17.72
CA PHE A 740 -5.94 15.92 19.12
C PHE A 740 -7.31 16.42 19.58
N ASN A 741 -7.83 15.80 20.62
CA ASN A 741 -9.06 16.19 21.28
C ASN A 741 -8.76 16.50 22.75
N LYS A 742 -8.43 17.77 23.04
CA LYS A 742 -8.13 18.26 24.40
C LYS A 742 -7.09 17.39 25.11
N GLY A 743 -5.96 17.17 24.43
CA GLY A 743 -4.83 16.37 24.91
C GLY A 743 -4.87 14.89 24.48
N LEU A 744 -6.05 14.27 24.32
CA LEU A 744 -6.15 12.90 23.82
C LEU A 744 -5.79 12.85 22.33
N MET A 745 -5.10 11.80 21.88
CA MET A 745 -4.59 11.74 20.50
C MET A 745 -5.02 10.45 19.80
N ASN A 746 -5.55 10.56 18.59
CA ASN A 746 -5.86 9.42 17.71
C ASN A 746 -4.94 9.43 16.49
N PHE A 747 -4.36 8.28 16.15
CA PHE A 747 -3.59 8.09 14.93
C PHE A 747 -4.41 7.41 13.85
N SER A 748 -4.28 7.91 12.62
CA SER A 748 -4.76 7.21 11.43
C SER A 748 -3.80 7.37 10.26
N TYR A 749 -3.82 6.37 9.39
CA TYR A 749 -3.01 6.31 8.18
C TYR A 749 -3.91 6.22 6.96
N ALA A 750 -3.49 6.87 5.88
CA ALA A 750 -4.24 6.92 4.63
C ALA A 750 -3.32 6.92 3.42
N ASN A 751 -3.68 6.15 2.41
CA ASN A 751 -3.05 6.18 1.09
C ASN A 751 -4.14 6.15 -0.01
N LYS A 752 -3.74 5.94 -1.27
CA LYS A 752 -4.70 5.89 -2.40
C LYS A 752 -5.63 4.67 -2.37
N LYS A 753 -5.34 3.65 -1.56
CA LYS A 753 -6.00 2.33 -1.51
C LYS A 753 -6.74 2.02 -0.21
N GLU A 754 -6.34 2.61 0.92
CA GLU A 754 -6.97 2.38 2.23
C GLU A 754 -6.86 3.58 3.20
N TYR A 755 -7.84 3.67 4.11
CA TYR A 755 -7.79 4.46 5.35
C TYR A 755 -7.81 3.48 6.52
N LYS A 756 -6.95 3.70 7.51
CA LYS A 756 -6.80 2.80 8.65
C LYS A 756 -6.60 3.56 9.94
N GLU A 757 -7.45 3.30 10.93
CA GLU A 757 -7.21 3.74 12.30
C GLU A 757 -6.09 2.90 12.92
N MET A 758 -5.13 3.56 13.56
CA MET A 758 -3.91 2.95 14.07
C MET A 758 -3.99 2.70 15.57
N GLY A 759 -4.47 3.69 16.33
CA GLY A 759 -4.61 3.59 17.78
C GLY A 759 -4.87 4.93 18.44
N LYS A 760 -5.16 4.87 19.74
CA LYS A 760 -5.44 6.05 20.58
C LYS A 760 -4.43 6.12 21.71
N ILE A 761 -4.01 7.32 22.05
CA ILE A 761 -3.15 7.63 23.18
C ILE A 761 -4.00 8.42 24.16
N THR A 762 -4.17 7.86 25.36
CA THR A 762 -5.01 8.43 26.41
C THR A 762 -4.23 9.33 27.36
N ASP A 763 -2.90 9.26 27.34
CA ASP A 763 -2.03 10.16 28.09
C ASP A 763 -1.86 11.52 27.37
N PRO A 764 -2.44 12.62 27.90
CA PRO A 764 -2.38 13.93 27.26
C PRO A 764 -0.98 14.55 27.26
N GLN A 765 -0.07 14.05 28.11
CA GLN A 765 1.29 14.56 28.19
C GLN A 765 2.07 14.24 26.91
N ILE A 766 1.79 13.11 26.27
CA ILE A 766 2.43 12.74 24.99
C ILE A 766 2.20 13.82 23.92
N GLY A 767 0.94 14.26 23.76
CA GLY A 767 0.59 15.28 22.78
C GLY A 767 1.23 16.63 23.11
N THR A 768 1.25 16.99 24.39
CA THR A 768 1.91 18.22 24.84
C THR A 768 3.41 18.21 24.55
N GLN A 769 4.11 17.09 24.82
CA GLN A 769 5.54 16.99 24.55
C GLN A 769 5.85 17.06 23.04
N LEU A 770 5.01 16.48 22.19
CA LEU A 770 5.13 16.62 20.73
C LEU A 770 4.99 18.08 20.30
N PHE A 771 3.97 18.79 20.77
CA PHE A 771 3.78 20.20 20.42
C PHE A 771 4.93 21.08 20.92
N LEU A 772 5.44 20.86 22.13
CA LEU A 772 6.61 21.57 22.66
C LEU A 772 7.85 21.33 21.78
N GLN A 773 8.01 20.14 21.21
CA GLN A 773 9.10 19.85 20.28
C GLN A 773 8.95 20.53 18.91
N TYR A 774 7.74 20.84 18.47
CA TYR A 774 7.54 21.53 17.19
C TYR A 774 7.43 23.04 17.30
N LEU A 775 6.89 23.56 18.39
CA LEU A 775 6.56 24.98 18.56
C LEU A 775 7.37 25.65 19.69
N GLY A 776 8.00 24.88 20.58
CA GLY A 776 8.79 25.39 21.70
C GLY A 776 10.12 26.03 21.28
N LYS A 777 11.03 26.26 22.23
CA LYS A 777 12.25 27.06 22.02
C LYS A 777 13.21 26.51 20.94
N LYS A 778 13.36 25.18 20.84
CA LYS A 778 14.23 24.51 19.86
C LYS A 778 13.39 23.58 18.98
N PRO A 779 12.68 24.11 17.97
CA PRO A 779 11.70 23.32 17.23
C PRO A 779 12.37 22.31 16.28
N LEU A 780 11.76 21.14 16.13
CA LEU A 780 12.13 20.13 15.12
C LEU A 780 11.93 20.62 13.68
N SER A 781 11.13 21.66 13.49
CA SER A 781 10.89 22.31 12.21
C SER A 781 10.74 23.81 12.44
N GLN A 782 11.82 24.54 12.15
CA GLN A 782 11.84 26.00 12.28
C GLN A 782 10.78 26.65 11.39
N SER A 783 10.63 26.17 10.15
CA SER A 783 9.63 26.68 9.21
C SER A 783 8.19 26.46 9.68
N LEU A 784 7.91 25.34 10.36
CA LEU A 784 6.60 25.09 10.96
C LEU A 784 6.30 26.08 12.09
N LYS A 785 7.29 26.31 12.97
CA LYS A 785 7.11 27.25 14.08
C LYS A 785 6.84 28.66 13.56
N GLU A 786 7.63 29.13 12.60
CA GLU A 786 7.49 30.47 12.02
C GLU A 786 6.13 30.66 11.34
N SER A 787 5.69 29.70 10.53
CA SER A 787 4.36 29.77 9.89
C SER A 787 3.22 29.72 10.91
N CYS A 788 3.33 28.89 11.95
CA CYS A 788 2.36 28.86 13.05
C CYS A 788 2.29 30.20 13.80
N VAL A 789 3.42 30.79 14.17
CA VAL A 789 3.46 32.07 14.90
C VAL A 789 2.84 33.18 14.07
N ASN A 790 3.20 33.26 12.77
CA ASN A 790 2.64 34.26 11.87
C ASN A 790 1.12 34.12 11.73
N GLN A 791 0.62 32.89 11.60
CA GLN A 791 -0.81 32.64 11.49
C GLN A 791 -1.55 32.94 12.79
N ILE A 792 -1.01 32.53 13.94
CA ILE A 792 -1.58 32.85 15.27
C ILE A 792 -1.69 34.37 15.43
N ASN A 793 -0.62 35.11 15.14
CA ASN A 793 -0.62 36.58 15.22
C ASN A 793 -1.54 37.27 14.21
N SER A 794 -1.96 36.58 13.15
CA SER A 794 -2.96 37.10 12.20
C SER A 794 -4.41 36.82 12.62
N LEU A 795 -4.61 35.83 13.50
CA LEU A 795 -5.93 35.36 13.95
C LEU A 795 -6.31 35.89 15.34
N ILE A 796 -5.31 36.23 16.18
CA ILE A 796 -5.44 36.97 17.44
C ILE A 796 -5.27 38.45 17.14
#